data_AF-A0A084U7K9-F1
#
_entry.id   AF-A0A084U7K9-F1
#
_cell.length_a   1.000
_cell.length_b   1.000
_cell.length_c   1.000
_cell.angle_alpha   90.00
_cell.angle_beta   90.00
_cell.angle_gamma   90.00
#
_symmetry.space_group_name_H-M   'P 1'
#
loop_
_entity.id
_entity.type
_entity.pdbx_description
1 polymer ?
#
loop_
_entity_poly.entity_id
_entity_poly.type
_entity_poly.pdbx_seq_one_letter_code
_entity_poly.pdbx_strand_id
1 'polypeptide(L)'
;MGFHSFRRDRLTKTIYGWASSIMPPISQTEREAIDAGTVWWDGALFTGNPDWDEFLSMPPAKLSPEEQAFMDGPVRELCAMVDDWKLNWHDRDLPPEVWDFMRKNKFFGMIIPKEFGGLGFSNTAHSEVVRTLSSTSVVAGVTVMVPNSLGPGELLMHFGTDEQRQYWLPRLADGREIPCFGLTSPAAGSDAAAMTDTGVVEYGTFEGKEVLGIRLNFHKRYITLGPVATVMGLAFQMHDPENHLGRGEDLGITVALLPTDTPGVSHGERHIPQFTFFQNGPLYGKDVFVPLDRILGGEKQIGQGWTMLMTALAAGRSISLPSQSAASAAVCARATGAYARVRTQFNMPIGMFEGIQGPLAEIAANAYLIDAARRATLAALDQGHKPSVISAIMKYHATERMRRSIEHAMDIHGGKAIIDGPRNYLGSAYRSVPIGITVEGANILTRNLMIFGQGAIRSHPYMLEELLALSDKDKKGGLDKFDKAFWKHVGHALKTAGRAFIRGWSGGHIGPAPSKGAMSRHWKRLSRYSAAFALLSDLSLLTLGGSLKRKELLSARLGDILSELYLLACVLKRFEDEGRPDEDRPLVDFIMEQGEGRIGKAFRGVLDNLPARWAAILVRIIAFPGGVPDPVASDRLTIQVANMLMKPGAQRERLTPDLYLGEGHAEHPLKDLEEAFRLVTEVAPLEKKMREAKISDVARAREAGVLSAGEAYRVLTARQTVERVVAVDSFPMEEVSPLAAQHQKKTPAKKPARRAPPRKKSVSEAAE
;
A
#
# COMPACT_ATOMS: atom_id res chain seq x y z
N MET A 1 37.81 -34.09 30.23
CA MET A 1 36.79 -33.14 29.70
C MET A 1 36.43 -33.58 28.30
N GLY A 2 35.15 -33.82 28.01
CA GLY A 2 34.71 -34.08 26.63
C GLY A 2 34.86 -32.82 25.77
N PHE A 3 35.02 -32.96 24.47
CA PHE A 3 35.15 -31.84 23.53
C PHE A 3 34.01 -30.80 23.70
N HIS A 4 32.79 -31.28 23.98
CA HIS A 4 31.63 -30.44 24.30
C HIS A 4 31.84 -29.58 25.56
N SER A 5 32.31 -30.18 26.67
CA SER A 5 32.52 -29.41 27.91
C SER A 5 33.70 -28.47 27.80
N PHE A 6 34.76 -28.83 27.08
CA PHE A 6 35.85 -27.90 26.80
C PHE A 6 35.39 -26.71 25.94
N ARG A 7 34.70 -26.95 24.83
CA ARG A 7 34.17 -25.90 23.95
C ARG A 7 33.23 -24.95 24.71
N ARG A 8 32.25 -25.50 25.41
CA ARG A 8 31.28 -24.72 26.17
C ARG A 8 31.94 -23.90 27.27
N ASP A 9 32.76 -24.55 28.10
CA ASP A 9 33.25 -23.94 29.34
C ASP A 9 34.44 -22.98 29.12
N ARG A 10 35.18 -23.11 28.00
CA ARG A 10 36.34 -22.26 27.68
C ARG A 10 36.14 -21.27 26.54
N LEU A 11 35.46 -21.67 25.46
CA LEU A 11 35.27 -20.81 24.28
C LEU A 11 33.93 -20.09 24.36
N THR A 12 32.84 -20.85 24.46
CA THR A 12 31.48 -20.29 24.41
C THR A 12 31.17 -19.44 25.63
N LYS A 13 31.62 -19.81 26.82
CA LYS A 13 31.39 -19.03 28.05
C LYS A 13 31.90 -17.58 27.95
N THR A 14 33.06 -17.38 27.32
CA THR A 14 33.65 -16.05 27.11
C THR A 14 32.83 -15.25 26.10
N ILE A 15 32.40 -15.89 25.01
CA ILE A 15 31.54 -15.27 23.98
C ILE A 15 30.16 -14.93 24.55
N TYR A 16 29.56 -15.82 25.34
CA TYR A 16 28.29 -15.62 26.01
C TYR A 16 28.35 -14.40 26.94
N GLY A 17 29.40 -14.31 27.77
CA GLY A 17 29.60 -13.16 28.66
C GLY A 17 29.74 -11.83 27.90
N TRP A 18 30.48 -11.82 26.78
CA TRP A 18 30.58 -10.65 25.92
C TRP A 18 29.22 -10.33 25.25
N ALA A 19 28.57 -11.30 24.62
CA ALA A 19 27.29 -11.13 23.94
C ALA A 19 26.20 -10.60 24.89
N SER A 20 26.09 -11.14 26.11
CA SER A 20 25.16 -10.66 27.14
C SER A 20 25.40 -9.20 27.56
N SER A 21 26.63 -8.68 27.38
CA SER A 21 26.97 -7.28 27.75
C SER A 21 26.68 -6.26 26.64
N ILE A 22 26.61 -6.70 25.38
CA ILE A 22 26.40 -5.83 24.21
C ILE A 22 24.99 -5.92 23.63
N MET A 23 24.27 -7.01 23.89
CA MET A 23 22.90 -7.23 23.43
C MET A 23 21.92 -6.65 24.46
N PRO A 24 21.13 -5.63 24.12
CA PRO A 24 20.11 -5.12 25.03
C PRO A 24 19.04 -6.21 25.27
N PRO A 25 18.42 -6.26 26.48
CA PRO A 25 17.29 -7.13 26.71
C PRO A 25 16.13 -6.76 25.77
N ILE A 26 15.48 -7.76 25.18
CA ILE A 26 14.27 -7.57 24.37
C ILE A 26 13.17 -7.04 25.30
N SER A 27 12.59 -5.87 24.99
CA SER A 27 11.48 -5.34 25.79
C SER A 27 10.25 -6.23 25.65
N GLN A 28 9.33 -6.17 26.62
CA GLN A 28 8.09 -6.95 26.53
C GLN A 28 7.29 -6.62 25.27
N THR A 29 7.17 -5.33 24.94
CA THR A 29 6.51 -4.86 23.72
C THR A 29 7.18 -5.34 22.43
N GLU A 30 8.52 -5.46 22.42
CA GLU A 30 9.28 -5.98 21.29
C GLU A 30 9.10 -7.49 21.15
N ARG A 31 9.02 -8.23 22.27
CA ARG A 31 8.71 -9.66 22.28
C ARG A 31 7.31 -9.94 21.76
N GLU A 32 6.30 -9.22 22.25
CA GLU A 32 4.91 -9.37 21.82
C GLU A 32 4.75 -9.05 20.31
N ALA A 33 5.44 -8.01 19.82
CA ALA A 33 5.45 -7.67 18.40
C ALA A 33 6.12 -8.76 17.54
N ILE A 34 7.20 -9.39 18.06
CA ILE A 34 7.80 -10.55 17.41
C ILE A 34 6.78 -11.68 17.41
N ASP A 35 6.29 -12.14 18.56
CA ASP A 35 5.45 -13.33 18.71
C ASP A 35 4.11 -13.27 17.96
N ALA A 36 3.58 -12.08 17.66
CA ALA A 36 2.35 -11.90 16.89
C ALA A 36 2.44 -12.35 15.40
N GLY A 37 3.64 -12.42 14.82
CA GLY A 37 3.86 -12.83 13.43
C GLY A 37 4.32 -14.28 13.26
N THR A 38 4.45 -14.74 12.01
CA THR A 38 5.15 -15.97 11.60
C THR A 38 6.36 -15.63 10.72
N VAL A 39 7.39 -16.48 10.71
CA VAL A 39 8.38 -16.47 9.61
C VAL A 39 7.81 -17.37 8.53
N TRP A 40 7.68 -16.85 7.32
CA TRP A 40 7.23 -17.64 6.18
C TRP A 40 8.45 -17.94 5.29
N TRP A 41 8.26 -18.08 3.99
CA TRP A 41 9.32 -18.34 3.02
C TRP A 41 10.38 -17.23 2.96
N ASP A 42 10.10 -16.03 3.48
CA ASP A 42 11.08 -14.95 3.62
C ASP A 42 12.32 -15.35 4.46
N GLY A 43 12.15 -16.27 5.43
CA GLY A 43 13.27 -16.86 6.16
C GLY A 43 14.26 -17.61 5.27
N ALA A 44 13.79 -18.20 4.16
CA ALA A 44 14.65 -18.90 3.21
C ALA A 44 15.68 -17.96 2.55
N LEU A 45 15.35 -16.67 2.39
CA LEU A 45 16.26 -15.66 1.84
C LEU A 45 17.46 -15.40 2.77
N PHE A 46 17.25 -15.48 4.09
CA PHE A 46 18.32 -15.35 5.10
C PHE A 46 19.24 -16.56 5.16
N THR A 47 18.85 -17.71 4.58
CA THR A 47 19.71 -18.89 4.55
C THR A 47 20.85 -18.80 3.52
N GLY A 48 20.78 -17.81 2.63
CA GLY A 48 21.65 -17.69 1.47
C GLY A 48 21.49 -18.83 0.46
N ASN A 49 20.47 -19.67 0.59
CA ASN A 49 20.16 -20.79 -0.30
C ASN A 49 18.66 -21.09 -0.30
N PRO A 50 17.83 -20.14 -0.76
CA PRO A 50 16.39 -20.32 -0.81
C PRO A 50 16.01 -21.52 -1.68
N ASP A 51 15.01 -22.27 -1.22
CA ASP A 51 14.37 -23.30 -2.03
C ASP A 51 13.31 -22.64 -2.92
N TRP A 52 13.60 -22.59 -4.22
CA TRP A 52 12.70 -21.98 -5.21
C TRP A 52 11.61 -22.94 -5.67
N ASP A 53 11.84 -24.26 -5.61
CA ASP A 53 10.81 -25.24 -5.94
C ASP A 53 9.72 -25.22 -4.86
N GLU A 54 10.10 -25.08 -3.58
CA GLU A 54 9.15 -24.84 -2.48
C GLU A 54 8.31 -23.57 -2.74
N PHE A 55 8.95 -22.45 -3.07
CA PHE A 55 8.24 -21.19 -3.34
C PHE A 55 7.27 -21.29 -4.51
N LEU A 56 7.68 -21.92 -5.61
CA LEU A 56 6.83 -22.11 -6.78
C LEU A 56 5.69 -23.10 -6.53
N SER A 57 5.90 -24.09 -5.66
CA SER A 57 4.86 -25.08 -5.32
C SER A 57 3.68 -24.48 -4.55
N MET A 58 3.84 -23.29 -3.96
CA MET A 58 2.76 -22.60 -3.27
C MET A 58 1.58 -22.33 -4.23
N PRO A 59 0.35 -22.75 -3.87
CA PRO A 59 -0.82 -22.49 -4.70
C PRO A 59 -1.06 -20.99 -4.88
N PRO A 60 -1.50 -20.53 -6.05
CA PRO A 60 -1.82 -19.13 -6.27
C PRO A 60 -3.08 -18.71 -5.51
N ALA A 61 -3.17 -17.43 -5.17
CA ALA A 61 -4.37 -16.79 -4.67
C ALA A 61 -5.51 -16.93 -5.69
N LYS A 62 -6.68 -17.41 -5.25
CA LYS A 62 -7.86 -17.64 -6.10
C LYS A 62 -9.14 -17.30 -5.35
N LEU A 63 -10.07 -16.67 -6.05
CA LEU A 63 -11.43 -16.47 -5.57
C LEU A 63 -12.23 -17.78 -5.70
N SER A 64 -13.05 -18.07 -4.70
CA SER A 64 -14.13 -19.06 -4.81
C SER A 64 -15.23 -18.57 -5.76
N PRO A 65 -16.11 -19.46 -6.26
CA PRO A 65 -17.23 -19.04 -7.10
C PRO A 65 -18.17 -18.02 -6.45
N GLU A 66 -18.36 -18.10 -5.13
CA GLU A 66 -19.19 -17.15 -4.38
C GLU A 66 -18.51 -15.77 -4.30
N GLU A 67 -17.22 -15.73 -4.01
CA GLU A 67 -16.46 -14.48 -4.00
C GLU A 67 -16.38 -13.86 -5.39
N GLN A 68 -16.20 -14.65 -6.45
CA GLN A 68 -16.25 -14.16 -7.83
C GLN A 68 -17.63 -13.59 -8.16
N ALA A 69 -18.72 -14.24 -7.76
CA ALA A 69 -20.07 -13.71 -7.96
C ALA A 69 -20.29 -12.37 -7.21
N PHE A 70 -19.68 -12.21 -6.04
CA PHE A 70 -19.69 -10.94 -5.31
C PHE A 70 -18.91 -9.84 -6.04
N MET A 71 -17.74 -10.19 -6.60
CA MET A 71 -16.95 -9.29 -7.43
C MET A 71 -17.71 -8.86 -8.69
N ASP A 72 -18.40 -9.78 -9.36
CA ASP A 72 -19.09 -9.53 -10.64
C ASP A 72 -20.42 -8.79 -10.46
N GLY A 73 -21.07 -8.92 -9.31
CA GLY A 73 -22.34 -8.26 -8.99
C GLY A 73 -22.13 -7.07 -8.04
N PRO A 74 -22.30 -7.26 -6.71
CA PRO A 74 -22.26 -6.18 -5.72
C PRO A 74 -21.09 -5.19 -5.85
N VAL A 75 -19.86 -5.65 -6.14
CA VAL A 75 -18.70 -4.76 -6.26
C VAL A 75 -18.80 -3.89 -7.51
N ARG A 76 -19.20 -4.46 -8.66
CA ARG A 76 -19.40 -3.69 -9.90
C ARG A 76 -20.55 -2.69 -9.76
N GLU A 77 -21.63 -3.08 -9.11
CA GLU A 77 -22.76 -2.20 -8.83
C GLU A 77 -22.35 -1.04 -7.92
N LEU A 78 -21.60 -1.31 -6.84
CA LEU A 78 -21.07 -0.26 -5.97
C LEU A 78 -20.15 0.70 -6.73
N CYS A 79 -19.30 0.22 -7.64
CA CYS A 79 -18.48 1.10 -8.48
C CYS A 79 -19.35 2.00 -9.36
N ALA A 80 -20.41 1.48 -9.96
CA ALA A 80 -21.33 2.26 -10.81
C ALA A 80 -22.19 3.26 -10.05
N MET A 81 -22.35 3.10 -8.73
CA MET A 81 -23.05 4.06 -7.88
C MET A 81 -22.17 5.24 -7.47
N VAL A 82 -20.84 5.16 -7.65
CA VAL A 82 -19.89 6.16 -7.16
C VAL A 82 -19.36 7.04 -8.29
N ASP A 83 -19.72 8.32 -8.25
CA ASP A 83 -19.07 9.38 -9.02
C ASP A 83 -18.04 10.08 -8.12
N ASP A 84 -16.74 9.83 -8.34
CA ASP A 84 -15.67 10.36 -7.50
C ASP A 84 -15.56 11.89 -7.56
N TRP A 85 -15.88 12.51 -8.70
CA TRP A 85 -15.86 13.98 -8.81
C TRP A 85 -17.00 14.60 -8.00
N LYS A 86 -18.23 14.09 -8.20
CA LYS A 86 -19.41 14.55 -7.44
C LYS A 86 -19.19 14.36 -5.94
N LEU A 87 -18.66 13.21 -5.54
CA LEU A 87 -18.34 12.89 -4.16
C LEU A 87 -17.37 13.90 -3.54
N ASN A 88 -16.26 14.21 -4.19
CA ASN A 88 -15.23 15.07 -3.57
C ASN A 88 -15.55 16.58 -3.70
N TRP A 89 -16.23 17.00 -4.78
CA TRP A 89 -16.47 18.42 -5.04
C TRP A 89 -17.81 18.93 -4.47
N HIS A 90 -18.87 18.14 -4.61
CA HIS A 90 -20.23 18.53 -4.24
C HIS A 90 -20.68 17.93 -2.91
N ASP A 91 -20.70 16.60 -2.82
CA ASP A 91 -21.32 15.89 -1.70
C ASP A 91 -20.44 15.93 -0.44
N ARG A 92 -19.12 15.86 -0.61
CA ARG A 92 -18.10 15.76 0.45
C ARG A 92 -18.32 14.57 1.38
N ASP A 93 -19.01 13.54 0.90
CA ASP A 93 -19.34 12.30 1.59
C ASP A 93 -19.82 11.25 0.58
N LEU A 94 -19.89 9.99 0.99
CA LEU A 94 -20.65 8.99 0.24
C LEU A 94 -22.16 9.28 0.39
N PRO A 95 -22.94 9.26 -0.70
CA PRO A 95 -24.39 9.45 -0.63
C PRO A 95 -25.09 8.40 0.25
N PRO A 96 -26.23 8.73 0.89
CA PRO A 96 -26.97 7.80 1.75
C PRO A 96 -27.30 6.45 1.08
N GLU A 97 -27.69 6.48 -0.19
CA GLU A 97 -27.99 5.27 -0.97
C GLU A 97 -26.77 4.36 -1.15
N VAL A 98 -25.56 4.93 -1.20
CA VAL A 98 -24.30 4.17 -1.27
C VAL A 98 -23.98 3.54 0.09
N TRP A 99 -24.19 4.27 1.19
CA TRP A 99 -24.11 3.70 2.54
C TRP A 99 -25.10 2.57 2.76
N ASP A 100 -26.35 2.74 2.34
CA ASP A 100 -27.39 1.72 2.43
C ASP A 100 -27.05 0.48 1.61
N PHE A 101 -26.52 0.67 0.40
CA PHE A 101 -26.07 -0.41 -0.46
C PHE A 101 -24.92 -1.20 0.18
N MET A 102 -23.92 -0.52 0.75
CA MET A 102 -22.80 -1.15 1.44
C MET A 102 -23.27 -2.00 2.62
N ARG A 103 -24.22 -1.49 3.42
CA ARG A 103 -24.81 -2.23 4.56
C ARG A 103 -25.59 -3.46 4.09
N LYS A 104 -26.51 -3.27 3.14
CA LYS A 104 -27.37 -4.33 2.60
C LYS A 104 -26.56 -5.50 2.02
N ASN A 105 -25.46 -5.19 1.34
CA ASN A 105 -24.58 -6.19 0.72
C ASN A 105 -23.39 -6.59 1.61
N LYS A 106 -23.38 -6.16 2.88
CA LYS A 106 -22.41 -6.59 3.90
C LYS A 106 -20.95 -6.25 3.59
N PHE A 107 -20.70 -5.12 2.93
CA PHE A 107 -19.34 -4.64 2.67
C PHE A 107 -18.54 -4.37 3.96
N PHE A 108 -19.19 -4.14 5.10
CA PHE A 108 -18.54 -3.96 6.41
C PHE A 108 -18.23 -5.27 7.14
N GLY A 109 -18.73 -6.40 6.63
CA GLY A 109 -18.65 -7.72 7.26
C GLY A 109 -18.04 -8.80 6.38
N MET A 110 -17.13 -8.45 5.48
CA MET A 110 -16.54 -9.39 4.52
C MET A 110 -15.77 -10.50 5.23
N ILE A 111 -14.95 -10.14 6.22
CA ILE A 111 -14.12 -11.10 6.97
C ILE A 111 -14.88 -11.82 8.09
N ILE A 112 -16.07 -11.33 8.47
CA ILE A 112 -16.84 -11.89 9.58
C ILE A 112 -17.41 -13.25 9.16
N PRO A 113 -17.26 -14.32 9.97
CA PRO A 113 -17.78 -15.64 9.65
C PRO A 113 -19.28 -15.64 9.39
N LYS A 114 -19.72 -16.54 8.50
CA LYS A 114 -21.14 -16.67 8.13
C LYS A 114 -22.05 -17.02 9.31
N GLU A 115 -21.54 -17.72 10.33
CA GLU A 115 -22.28 -18.03 11.57
C GLU A 115 -22.69 -16.77 12.35
N PHE A 116 -21.93 -15.67 12.20
CA PHE A 116 -22.30 -14.35 12.73
C PHE A 116 -22.97 -13.47 11.68
N GLY A 117 -23.39 -14.03 10.54
CA GLY A 117 -24.09 -13.30 9.48
C GLY A 117 -23.20 -12.50 8.53
N GLY A 118 -21.86 -12.59 8.63
CA GLY A 118 -20.93 -12.01 7.66
C GLY A 118 -20.80 -12.82 6.37
N LEU A 119 -19.82 -12.46 5.53
CA LEU A 119 -19.57 -13.15 4.26
C LEU A 119 -18.53 -14.29 4.37
N GLY A 120 -17.64 -14.22 5.36
CA GLY A 120 -16.58 -15.22 5.56
C GLY A 120 -15.59 -15.31 4.40
N PHE A 121 -15.30 -14.17 3.75
CA PHE A 121 -14.42 -14.07 2.60
C PHE A 121 -12.95 -14.27 2.98
N SER A 122 -12.19 -14.83 2.03
CA SER A 122 -10.75 -14.98 2.07
C SER A 122 -10.03 -13.63 2.07
N ASN A 123 -8.74 -13.63 2.42
CA ASN A 123 -7.90 -12.44 2.30
C ASN A 123 -7.79 -12.03 0.83
N THR A 124 -7.77 -13.00 -0.09
CA THR A 124 -7.79 -12.75 -1.54
C THR A 124 -9.04 -11.96 -1.94
N ALA A 125 -10.24 -12.38 -1.53
CA ALA A 125 -11.47 -11.66 -1.84
C ALA A 125 -11.50 -10.26 -1.21
N HIS A 126 -11.09 -10.11 0.05
CA HIS A 126 -10.94 -8.79 0.67
C HIS A 126 -10.02 -7.89 -0.16
N SER A 127 -8.87 -8.40 -0.61
CA SER A 127 -7.92 -7.65 -1.43
C SER A 127 -8.51 -7.23 -2.78
N GLU A 128 -9.19 -8.12 -3.49
CA GLU A 128 -9.77 -7.80 -4.80
C GLU A 128 -10.92 -6.79 -4.67
N VAL A 129 -11.79 -6.90 -3.65
CA VAL A 129 -12.83 -5.89 -3.39
C VAL A 129 -12.20 -4.51 -3.17
N VAL A 130 -11.21 -4.40 -2.29
CA VAL A 130 -10.55 -3.12 -1.99
C VAL A 130 -9.84 -2.57 -3.23
N ARG A 131 -9.16 -3.43 -4.00
CA ARG A 131 -8.47 -3.05 -5.24
C ARG A 131 -9.46 -2.48 -6.26
N THR A 132 -10.56 -3.17 -6.52
CA THR A 132 -11.55 -2.72 -7.50
C THR A 132 -12.21 -1.41 -7.07
N LEU A 133 -12.66 -1.30 -5.81
CA LEU A 133 -13.25 -0.06 -5.31
C LEU A 133 -12.27 1.11 -5.32
N SER A 134 -11.01 0.89 -4.93
CA SER A 134 -9.97 1.92 -4.94
C SER A 134 -9.58 2.37 -6.35
N SER A 135 -9.86 1.57 -7.38
CA SER A 135 -9.66 1.99 -8.78
C SER A 135 -10.70 3.01 -9.24
N THR A 136 -11.85 3.05 -8.57
CA THR A 136 -12.96 3.98 -8.85
C THR A 136 -12.91 5.18 -7.91
N SER A 137 -12.82 4.95 -6.60
CA SER A 137 -12.78 6.01 -5.59
C SER A 137 -12.00 5.57 -4.35
N VAL A 138 -11.02 6.39 -3.97
CA VAL A 138 -10.27 6.21 -2.72
C VAL A 138 -11.20 6.29 -1.50
N VAL A 139 -12.26 7.10 -1.57
CA VAL A 139 -13.20 7.26 -0.46
C VAL A 139 -14.02 5.99 -0.24
N ALA A 140 -14.56 5.40 -1.30
CA ALA A 140 -15.27 4.13 -1.22
C ALA A 140 -14.33 3.00 -0.75
N GLY A 141 -13.12 2.94 -1.33
CA GLY A 141 -12.09 1.98 -0.95
C GLY A 141 -11.76 2.03 0.55
N VAL A 142 -11.44 3.21 1.09
CA VAL A 142 -11.11 3.39 2.52
C VAL A 142 -12.30 3.05 3.43
N THR A 143 -13.51 3.45 3.05
CA THR A 143 -14.72 3.22 3.85
C THR A 143 -15.03 1.72 4.03
N VAL A 144 -14.82 0.91 2.99
CA VAL A 144 -14.99 -0.55 3.05
C VAL A 144 -13.79 -1.23 3.70
N MET A 145 -12.58 -0.74 3.44
CA MET A 145 -11.32 -1.37 3.84
C MET A 145 -11.10 -1.39 5.37
N VAL A 146 -11.45 -0.31 6.07
CA VAL A 146 -11.10 -0.18 7.51
C VAL A 146 -11.90 -1.15 8.40
N PRO A 147 -13.23 -1.30 8.26
CA PRO A 147 -13.99 -2.27 9.06
C PRO A 147 -13.53 -3.73 8.89
N ASN A 148 -12.93 -4.06 7.74
CA ASN A 148 -12.43 -5.41 7.39
C ASN A 148 -10.92 -5.60 7.63
N SER A 149 -10.26 -4.64 8.27
CA SER A 149 -8.87 -4.77 8.72
C SER A 149 -8.80 -4.34 10.18
N LEU A 150 -8.29 -3.13 10.47
CA LEU A 150 -8.07 -2.57 11.81
C LEU A 150 -9.35 -2.37 12.67
N GLY A 151 -10.52 -2.82 12.20
CA GLY A 151 -11.78 -2.69 12.91
C GLY A 151 -11.93 -3.65 14.12
N PRO A 152 -12.75 -3.28 15.13
CA PRO A 152 -13.27 -4.17 16.16
C PRO A 152 -13.67 -5.58 15.71
N GLY A 153 -14.16 -5.75 14.47
CA GLY A 153 -14.51 -7.06 13.92
C GLY A 153 -13.33 -8.05 13.92
N GLU A 154 -12.16 -7.63 13.43
CA GLU A 154 -10.95 -8.47 13.41
C GLU A 154 -10.52 -8.84 14.84
N LEU A 155 -10.51 -7.86 15.75
CA LEU A 155 -10.12 -8.09 17.14
C LEU A 155 -11.10 -9.01 17.89
N LEU A 156 -12.40 -8.86 17.66
CA LEU A 156 -13.43 -9.71 18.29
C LEU A 156 -13.32 -11.18 17.86
N MET A 157 -12.98 -11.44 16.59
CA MET A 157 -12.78 -12.80 16.11
C MET A 157 -11.59 -13.48 16.80
N HIS A 158 -10.51 -12.74 17.05
CA HIS A 158 -9.31 -13.29 17.68
C HIS A 158 -9.35 -13.33 19.21
N PHE A 159 -9.94 -12.31 19.84
CA PHE A 159 -9.77 -12.06 21.27
C PHE A 159 -11.08 -11.86 22.03
N GLY A 160 -12.21 -11.64 21.35
CA GLY A 160 -13.50 -11.39 22.02
C GLY A 160 -13.95 -12.54 22.92
N THR A 161 -14.84 -12.26 23.87
CA THR A 161 -15.58 -13.33 24.57
C THR A 161 -16.68 -13.89 23.67
N ASP A 162 -17.28 -15.02 24.04
CA ASP A 162 -18.42 -15.57 23.30
C ASP A 162 -19.60 -14.59 23.28
N GLU A 163 -19.87 -13.94 24.40
CA GLU A 163 -20.94 -12.95 24.54
C GLU A 163 -20.67 -11.73 23.66
N GLN A 164 -19.43 -11.21 23.66
CA GLN A 164 -19.03 -10.09 22.82
C GLN A 164 -19.14 -10.45 21.33
N ARG A 165 -18.69 -11.64 20.93
CA ARG A 165 -18.79 -12.10 19.53
C ARG A 165 -20.26 -12.20 19.10
N GLN A 166 -21.10 -12.84 19.89
CA GLN A 166 -22.52 -13.02 19.57
C GLN A 166 -23.30 -11.70 19.53
N TYR A 167 -22.91 -10.72 20.34
CA TYR A 167 -23.55 -9.41 20.32
C TYR A 167 -23.05 -8.54 19.16
N TRP A 168 -21.74 -8.36 19.01
CA TRP A 168 -21.17 -7.35 18.12
C TRP A 168 -21.00 -7.82 16.69
N LEU A 169 -20.51 -9.04 16.44
CA LEU A 169 -20.20 -9.49 15.07
C LEU A 169 -21.41 -9.45 14.13
N PRO A 170 -22.62 -9.88 14.53
CA PRO A 170 -23.79 -9.76 13.65
C PRO A 170 -24.20 -8.33 13.33
N ARG A 171 -23.96 -7.37 14.22
CA ARG A 171 -24.31 -5.97 14.02
C ARG A 171 -23.27 -5.22 13.19
N LEU A 172 -22.01 -5.62 13.31
CA LEU A 172 -20.94 -5.16 12.43
C LEU A 172 -21.13 -5.71 11.01
N ALA A 173 -21.56 -6.98 10.89
CA ALA A 173 -21.72 -7.65 9.60
C ALA A 173 -22.77 -7.02 8.68
N ASP A 174 -23.91 -6.61 9.23
CA ASP A 174 -24.98 -5.93 8.49
C ASP A 174 -24.89 -4.39 8.57
N GLY A 175 -23.86 -3.86 9.22
CA GLY A 175 -23.60 -2.43 9.35
C GLY A 175 -24.64 -1.66 10.15
N ARG A 176 -25.42 -2.33 11.01
CA ARG A 176 -26.16 -1.64 12.09
C ARG A 176 -25.20 -0.88 13.00
N GLU A 177 -24.03 -1.45 13.21
CA GLU A 177 -22.92 -0.81 13.92
C GLU A 177 -21.82 -0.44 12.93
N ILE A 178 -21.43 0.83 12.92
CA ILE A 178 -20.30 1.34 12.14
C ILE A 178 -19.09 1.46 13.07
N PRO A 179 -18.05 0.65 12.88
CA PRO A 179 -16.91 0.66 13.77
C PRO A 179 -15.88 1.74 13.43
N CYS A 180 -15.20 2.25 14.46
CA CYS A 180 -13.92 2.92 14.32
C CYS A 180 -12.90 2.41 15.34
N PHE A 181 -11.63 2.79 15.19
CA PHE A 181 -10.55 2.36 16.08
C PHE A 181 -9.70 3.54 16.57
N GLY A 182 -9.89 3.92 17.84
CA GLY A 182 -9.19 4.99 18.53
C GLY A 182 -7.82 4.57 19.06
N LEU A 183 -6.81 4.56 18.20
CA LEU A 183 -5.40 4.34 18.60
C LEU A 183 -4.64 5.66 18.78
N THR A 184 -4.51 6.40 17.68
CA THR A 184 -3.64 7.58 17.57
C THR A 184 -4.14 8.73 18.43
N SER A 185 -3.23 9.35 19.20
CA SER A 185 -3.49 10.54 20.01
C SER A 185 -2.57 11.71 19.57
N PRO A 186 -2.82 12.94 20.03
CA PRO A 186 -1.92 14.06 19.78
C PRO A 186 -0.47 13.79 20.18
N ALA A 187 -0.26 13.08 21.29
CA ALA A 187 1.06 12.77 21.85
C ALA A 187 1.70 11.51 21.22
N ALA A 188 0.91 10.56 20.74
CA ALA A 188 1.39 9.26 20.25
C ALA A 188 0.88 8.93 18.84
N GLY A 189 1.80 8.61 17.93
CA GLY A 189 1.52 8.20 16.55
C GLY A 189 2.38 6.99 16.16
N SER A 190 3.57 7.24 15.60
CA SER A 190 4.55 6.20 15.30
C SER A 190 4.97 5.39 16.53
N ASP A 191 5.15 6.06 17.68
CA ASP A 191 5.33 5.43 18.97
C ASP A 191 3.99 5.24 19.67
N ALA A 192 3.20 4.29 19.17
CA ALA A 192 1.85 4.03 19.68
C ALA A 192 1.85 3.50 21.13
N ALA A 193 2.97 2.94 21.60
CA ALA A 193 3.09 2.46 22.98
C ALA A 193 3.18 3.61 24.01
N ALA A 194 3.58 4.82 23.57
CA ALA A 194 3.66 6.01 24.42
C ALA A 194 2.32 6.78 24.52
N MET A 195 1.18 6.10 24.33
CA MET A 195 -0.14 6.75 24.43
C MET A 195 -0.39 7.31 25.83
N THR A 196 -1.07 8.45 25.89
CA THR A 196 -1.36 9.19 27.13
C THR A 196 -2.83 9.11 27.54
N ASP A 197 -3.65 8.41 26.76
CA ASP A 197 -5.06 8.17 27.07
C ASP A 197 -5.13 7.16 28.23
N THR A 198 -5.95 7.44 29.25
CA THR A 198 -5.95 6.69 30.51
C THR A 198 -7.29 6.01 30.78
N GLY A 199 -7.21 4.89 31.50
CA GLY A 199 -8.35 4.23 32.13
C GLY A 199 -8.00 3.86 33.55
N VAL A 200 -8.71 4.43 34.53
CA VAL A 200 -8.50 4.16 35.95
C VAL A 200 -9.58 3.21 36.45
N VAL A 201 -9.18 2.10 37.06
CA VAL A 201 -10.11 1.15 37.69
C VAL A 201 -10.65 1.77 38.97
N GLU A 202 -11.97 1.85 39.08
CA GLU A 202 -12.66 2.42 40.24
C GLU A 202 -14.12 1.93 40.30
N TYR A 203 -14.76 2.13 41.45
CA TYR A 203 -16.20 1.94 41.60
C TYR A 203 -16.97 3.13 41.04
N GLY A 204 -18.05 2.85 40.32
CA GLY A 204 -18.93 3.86 39.78
C GLY A 204 -20.35 3.33 39.58
N THR A 205 -21.29 4.23 39.29
CA THR A 205 -22.68 3.85 39.02
C THR A 205 -22.87 3.56 37.54
N PHE A 206 -23.34 2.36 37.23
CA PHE A 206 -23.76 1.97 35.89
C PHE A 206 -25.16 1.34 35.97
N GLU A 207 -26.11 1.83 35.17
CA GLU A 207 -27.51 1.37 35.18
C GLU A 207 -28.15 1.35 36.59
N GLY A 208 -27.79 2.35 37.43
CA GLY A 208 -28.31 2.49 38.79
C GLY A 208 -27.70 1.53 39.82
N LYS A 209 -26.67 0.76 39.46
CA LYS A 209 -25.93 -0.13 40.37
C LYS A 209 -24.49 0.34 40.52
N GLU A 210 -23.96 0.21 41.73
CA GLU A 210 -22.52 0.39 41.97
C GLU A 210 -21.78 -0.85 41.45
N VAL A 211 -20.85 -0.64 40.52
CA VAL A 211 -20.06 -1.69 39.89
C VAL A 211 -18.60 -1.25 39.80
N LEU A 212 -17.70 -2.23 39.77
CA LEU A 212 -16.31 -1.98 39.42
C LEU A 212 -16.21 -1.75 37.91
N GLY A 213 -15.56 -0.65 37.52
CA GLY A 213 -15.45 -0.25 36.13
C GLY A 213 -14.15 0.50 35.87
N ILE A 214 -14.15 1.26 34.78
CA ILE A 214 -13.01 2.03 34.30
C ILE A 214 -13.50 3.44 33.99
N ARG A 215 -12.85 4.45 34.58
CA ARG A 215 -13.00 5.85 34.19
C ARG A 215 -11.97 6.18 33.12
N LEU A 216 -12.46 6.48 31.91
CA LEU A 216 -11.67 6.73 30.72
C LEU A 216 -11.55 8.24 30.46
N ASN A 217 -10.33 8.67 30.11
CA ASN A 217 -10.05 10.00 29.58
C ASN A 217 -9.18 9.87 28.33
N PHE A 218 -9.67 10.36 27.21
CA PHE A 218 -8.99 10.19 25.92
C PHE A 218 -9.22 11.35 24.96
N HIS A 219 -8.23 11.56 24.10
CA HIS A 219 -8.30 12.49 22.97
C HIS A 219 -7.59 11.82 21.80
N LYS A 220 -8.39 11.25 20.90
CA LYS A 220 -7.91 10.58 19.70
C LYS A 220 -8.02 11.50 18.49
N ARG A 221 -7.09 11.33 17.55
CA ARG A 221 -7.03 12.12 16.30
C ARG A 221 -6.88 11.21 15.10
N TYR A 222 -7.34 11.71 13.94
CA TYR A 222 -7.24 11.03 12.66
C TYR A 222 -7.94 9.66 12.61
N ILE A 223 -9.07 9.53 13.31
CA ILE A 223 -9.79 8.27 13.41
C ILE A 223 -10.73 8.13 12.22
N THR A 224 -10.40 7.20 11.32
CA THR A 224 -11.24 6.85 10.18
C THR A 224 -12.58 6.28 10.66
N LEU A 225 -13.66 6.68 10.00
CA LEU A 225 -15.06 6.48 10.38
C LEU A 225 -15.51 7.12 11.71
N GLY A 226 -14.60 7.68 12.51
CA GLY A 226 -14.93 8.29 13.82
C GLY A 226 -16.13 9.24 13.84
N PRO A 227 -16.32 10.15 12.86
CA PRO A 227 -17.47 11.05 12.85
C PRO A 227 -18.83 10.35 12.79
N VAL A 228 -18.91 9.19 12.12
CA VAL A 228 -20.15 8.44 11.87
C VAL A 228 -20.20 7.11 12.61
N ALA A 229 -19.18 6.80 13.41
CA ALA A 229 -19.09 5.54 14.13
C ALA A 229 -20.16 5.46 15.23
N THR A 230 -20.72 4.28 15.39
CA THR A 230 -21.67 3.94 16.46
C THR A 230 -21.00 3.11 17.56
N VAL A 231 -19.85 2.49 17.24
CA VAL A 231 -19.02 1.74 18.18
C VAL A 231 -17.55 2.05 17.95
N MET A 232 -16.78 2.16 19.02
CA MET A 232 -15.33 2.37 18.95
C MET A 232 -14.56 1.30 19.72
N GLY A 233 -13.52 0.76 19.08
CA GLY A 233 -12.42 0.12 19.78
C GLY A 233 -11.48 1.20 20.28
N LEU A 234 -11.21 1.27 21.58
CA LEU A 234 -10.38 2.29 22.21
C LEU A 234 -9.18 1.65 22.89
N ALA A 235 -7.98 2.02 22.48
CA ALA A 235 -6.74 1.65 23.18
C ALA A 235 -6.35 2.76 24.18
N PHE A 236 -6.04 2.37 25.41
CA PHE A 236 -5.63 3.27 26.49
C PHE A 236 -4.68 2.57 27.46
N GLN A 237 -3.94 3.36 28.23
CA GLN A 237 -3.11 2.88 29.34
C GLN A 237 -4.01 2.67 30.57
N MET A 238 -4.05 1.44 31.07
CA MET A 238 -4.90 1.07 32.20
C MET A 238 -4.13 1.10 33.51
N HIS A 239 -4.72 1.71 34.54
CA HIS A 239 -4.19 1.83 35.89
C HIS A 239 -5.22 1.38 36.92
N ASP A 240 -4.77 0.80 38.02
CA ASP A 240 -5.58 0.39 39.17
C ASP A 240 -4.91 0.84 40.49
N PRO A 241 -4.94 2.15 40.81
CA PRO A 241 -4.24 2.72 41.96
C PRO A 241 -4.63 2.10 43.31
N GLU A 242 -5.88 1.67 43.45
CA GLU A 242 -6.37 0.99 44.66
C GLU A 242 -6.21 -0.53 44.60
N ASN A 243 -5.64 -1.05 43.51
CA ASN A 243 -5.38 -2.47 43.26
C ASN A 243 -6.62 -3.34 43.46
N HIS A 244 -7.79 -2.87 43.04
CA HIS A 244 -9.06 -3.58 43.13
C HIS A 244 -9.02 -4.94 42.44
N LEU A 245 -8.21 -5.09 41.40
CA LEU A 245 -8.05 -6.33 40.62
C LEU A 245 -6.94 -7.25 41.14
N GLY A 246 -6.13 -6.80 42.11
CA GLY A 246 -5.02 -7.57 42.67
C GLY A 246 -3.87 -7.81 41.68
N ARG A 247 -3.72 -6.96 40.66
CA ARG A 247 -2.73 -7.08 39.56
C ARG A 247 -1.64 -6.00 39.55
N GLY A 248 -1.60 -5.16 40.59
CA GLY A 248 -0.71 -4.00 40.68
C GLY A 248 -1.33 -2.74 40.09
N GLU A 249 -0.63 -1.62 40.24
CA GLU A 249 -1.15 -0.29 39.89
C GLU A 249 -1.09 -0.01 38.38
N ASP A 250 -0.08 -0.51 37.67
CA ASP A 250 0.09 -0.33 36.24
C ASP A 250 -0.26 -1.62 35.49
N LEU A 251 -1.40 -1.61 34.80
CA LEU A 251 -1.94 -2.80 34.15
C LEU A 251 -1.54 -2.91 32.66
N GLY A 252 -1.03 -1.84 32.07
CA GLY A 252 -0.56 -1.82 30.68
C GLY A 252 -1.63 -1.35 29.68
N ILE A 253 -1.30 -1.48 28.39
CA ILE A 253 -2.20 -1.09 27.30
C ILE A 253 -3.36 -2.08 27.25
N THR A 254 -4.59 -1.56 27.31
CA THR A 254 -5.83 -2.34 27.23
C THR A 254 -6.71 -1.78 26.11
N VAL A 255 -7.53 -2.65 25.52
CA VAL A 255 -8.53 -2.26 24.51
C VAL A 255 -9.92 -2.45 25.09
N ALA A 256 -10.76 -1.42 25.00
CA ALA A 256 -12.19 -1.51 25.29
C ALA A 256 -13.01 -1.34 24.01
N LEU A 257 -14.20 -1.93 24.00
CA LEU A 257 -15.21 -1.75 22.96
C LEU A 257 -16.44 -1.10 23.58
N LEU A 258 -16.76 0.11 23.15
CA LEU A 258 -17.86 0.89 23.72
C LEU A 258 -18.67 1.63 22.63
N PRO A 259 -20.00 1.73 22.80
CA PRO A 259 -20.84 2.59 21.98
C PRO A 259 -20.36 4.05 22.00
N THR A 260 -20.48 4.76 20.88
CA THR A 260 -20.09 6.17 20.79
C THR A 260 -21.08 7.13 21.46
N ASP A 261 -22.28 6.65 21.79
CA ASP A 261 -23.29 7.36 22.58
C ASP A 261 -23.09 7.22 24.10
N THR A 262 -22.01 6.54 24.54
CA THR A 262 -21.66 6.41 25.96
C THR A 262 -21.51 7.81 26.59
N PRO A 263 -22.13 8.08 27.76
CA PRO A 263 -22.04 9.39 28.41
C PRO A 263 -20.59 9.87 28.62
N GLY A 264 -20.32 11.11 28.24
CA GLY A 264 -18.99 11.74 28.31
C GLY A 264 -18.14 11.57 27.04
N VAL A 265 -18.58 10.77 26.07
CA VAL A 265 -17.98 10.67 24.73
C VAL A 265 -18.49 11.79 23.84
N SER A 266 -17.61 12.37 23.01
CA SER A 266 -17.96 13.34 21.97
C SER A 266 -17.24 12.99 20.66
N HIS A 267 -17.99 12.99 19.56
CA HIS A 267 -17.52 12.73 18.19
C HIS A 267 -18.36 13.52 17.17
N GLY A 268 -18.05 13.41 15.88
CA GLY A 268 -18.83 13.99 14.78
C GLY A 268 -18.11 15.11 14.02
N GLU A 269 -17.08 15.72 14.62
CA GLU A 269 -16.21 16.66 13.90
C GLU A 269 -15.39 15.93 12.82
N ARG A 270 -15.13 16.61 11.69
CA ARG A 270 -14.40 16.02 10.56
C ARG A 270 -13.05 16.68 10.35
N HIS A 271 -12.02 15.85 10.20
CA HIS A 271 -10.79 16.22 9.51
C HIS A 271 -10.96 16.01 8.01
N ILE A 272 -10.24 16.77 7.19
CA ILE A 272 -10.21 16.64 5.72
C ILE A 272 -8.79 16.24 5.29
N PRO A 273 -8.50 14.94 5.09
CA PRO A 273 -7.20 14.48 4.66
C PRO A 273 -6.95 14.82 3.19
N GLN A 274 -6.12 15.83 2.91
CA GLN A 274 -5.68 16.17 1.53
C GLN A 274 -6.83 16.32 0.51
N PHE A 275 -7.97 16.91 0.92
CA PHE A 275 -9.18 17.01 0.08
C PHE A 275 -9.74 15.66 -0.39
N THR A 276 -9.48 14.57 0.34
CA THR A 276 -10.13 13.27 0.18
C THR A 276 -11.19 13.12 1.26
N PHE A 277 -12.46 13.01 0.88
CA PHE A 277 -13.60 13.19 1.80
C PHE A 277 -14.16 11.89 2.40
N PHE A 278 -13.32 10.90 2.71
CA PHE A 278 -13.76 9.79 3.57
C PHE A 278 -13.99 10.28 5.01
N GLN A 279 -14.78 9.53 5.78
CA GLN A 279 -15.05 9.89 7.17
C GLN A 279 -13.78 9.77 8.00
N ASN A 280 -13.33 10.88 8.58
CA ASN A 280 -12.17 10.94 9.45
C ASN A 280 -12.37 12.07 10.45
N GLY A 281 -12.07 11.84 11.73
CA GLY A 281 -12.30 12.85 12.76
C GLY A 281 -11.62 12.51 14.09
N PRO A 282 -11.66 13.45 15.04
CA PRO A 282 -11.25 13.17 16.41
C PRO A 282 -12.32 12.39 17.18
N LEU A 283 -11.90 11.77 18.29
CA LEU A 283 -12.79 11.24 19.32
C LEU A 283 -12.34 11.79 20.68
N TYR A 284 -13.30 12.22 21.48
CA TYR A 284 -13.04 12.76 22.81
C TYR A 284 -13.80 11.96 23.86
N GLY A 285 -13.17 11.80 25.02
CA GLY A 285 -13.82 11.26 26.21
C GLY A 285 -13.26 11.94 27.43
N LYS A 286 -14.17 12.44 28.27
CA LYS A 286 -13.82 13.00 29.57
C LYS A 286 -14.66 12.34 30.64
N ASP A 287 -14.01 11.76 31.64
CA ASP A 287 -14.64 11.11 32.78
C ASP A 287 -15.69 10.05 32.38
N VAL A 288 -15.41 9.32 31.29
CA VAL A 288 -16.31 8.30 30.73
C VAL A 288 -16.23 7.04 31.57
N PHE A 289 -17.29 6.69 32.30
CA PHE A 289 -17.32 5.48 33.12
C PHE A 289 -17.93 4.30 32.35
N VAL A 290 -17.22 3.17 32.31
CA VAL A 290 -17.68 1.93 31.71
C VAL A 290 -17.42 0.72 32.60
N PRO A 291 -18.31 -0.28 32.66
CA PRO A 291 -18.05 -1.53 33.38
C PRO A 291 -16.89 -2.32 32.75
N LEU A 292 -16.26 -3.21 33.53
CA LEU A 292 -15.14 -4.04 33.08
C LEU A 292 -15.48 -4.99 31.92
N ASP A 293 -16.77 -5.29 31.70
CA ASP A 293 -17.23 -6.12 30.57
C ASP A 293 -17.02 -5.47 29.19
N ARG A 294 -16.71 -4.16 29.16
CA ARG A 294 -16.35 -3.42 27.95
C ARG A 294 -14.92 -3.68 27.50
N ILE A 295 -14.07 -4.30 28.34
CA ILE A 295 -12.74 -4.73 27.92
C ILE A 295 -12.89 -5.80 26.85
N LEU A 296 -12.25 -5.61 25.70
CA LEU A 296 -12.28 -6.56 24.61
C LEU A 296 -11.62 -7.88 25.06
N GLY A 297 -12.38 -8.97 25.02
CA GLY A 297 -11.97 -10.28 25.54
C GLY A 297 -12.01 -10.42 27.07
N GLY A 298 -12.60 -9.44 27.76
CA GLY A 298 -12.83 -9.44 29.20
C GLY A 298 -11.57 -9.25 30.04
N GLU A 299 -11.70 -9.44 31.36
CA GLU A 299 -10.63 -9.17 32.34
C GLU A 299 -9.33 -9.95 32.07
N LYS A 300 -9.38 -11.08 31.35
CA LYS A 300 -8.19 -11.87 30.99
C LYS A 300 -7.28 -11.14 30.00
N GLN A 301 -7.80 -10.17 29.25
CA GLN A 301 -7.08 -9.41 28.23
C GLN A 301 -6.57 -8.04 28.72
N ILE A 302 -6.74 -7.73 29.99
CA ILE A 302 -6.12 -6.54 30.61
C ILE A 302 -4.61 -6.58 30.39
N GLY A 303 -4.06 -5.49 29.85
CA GLY A 303 -2.63 -5.34 29.55
C GLY A 303 -2.17 -6.05 28.26
N GLN A 304 -3.06 -6.75 27.55
CA GLN A 304 -2.73 -7.46 26.30
C GLN A 304 -3.04 -6.64 25.04
N GLY A 305 -3.39 -5.36 25.20
CA GLY A 305 -3.78 -4.50 24.09
C GLY A 305 -2.67 -4.32 23.05
N TRP A 306 -1.40 -4.30 23.44
CA TRP A 306 -0.30 -4.19 22.46
C TRP A 306 -0.24 -5.37 21.49
N THR A 307 -0.39 -6.60 21.99
CA THR A 307 -0.50 -7.82 21.17
C THR A 307 -1.66 -7.75 20.18
N MET A 308 -2.82 -7.25 20.64
CA MET A 308 -3.99 -7.05 19.78
C MET A 308 -3.70 -6.06 18.65
N LEU A 309 -3.09 -4.92 18.98
CA LEU A 309 -2.73 -3.87 18.02
C LEU A 309 -1.75 -4.39 16.97
N MET A 310 -0.70 -5.11 17.37
CA MET A 310 0.27 -5.67 16.43
C MET A 310 -0.35 -6.73 15.51
N THR A 311 -1.35 -7.47 16.00
CA THR A 311 -2.10 -8.45 15.21
C THR A 311 -2.94 -7.76 14.13
N ALA A 312 -3.75 -6.75 14.48
CA ALA A 312 -4.66 -6.09 13.54
C ALA A 312 -3.92 -5.24 12.49
N LEU A 313 -2.82 -4.58 12.85
CA LEU A 313 -2.01 -3.81 11.90
C LEU A 313 -1.39 -4.69 10.80
N ALA A 314 -1.27 -6.00 11.00
CA ALA A 314 -0.72 -6.90 10.00
C ALA A 314 -1.64 -7.04 8.77
N ALA A 315 -2.96 -7.07 8.96
CA ALA A 315 -3.93 -7.13 7.87
C ALA A 315 -3.91 -5.85 7.02
N GLY A 316 -3.91 -4.68 7.67
CA GLY A 316 -3.81 -3.38 6.99
C GLY A 316 -2.56 -3.24 6.11
N ARG A 317 -1.42 -3.77 6.58
CA ARG A 317 -0.13 -3.74 5.88
C ARG A 317 -0.01 -4.76 4.74
N SER A 318 -0.68 -5.91 4.86
CA SER A 318 -0.53 -7.03 3.91
C SER A 318 -1.61 -7.05 2.83
N ILE A 319 -2.82 -6.54 3.15
CA ILE A 319 -4.00 -6.63 2.29
C ILE A 319 -4.38 -5.22 1.82
N SER A 320 -4.84 -4.38 2.74
CA SER A 320 -5.50 -3.09 2.50
C SER A 320 -4.66 -2.11 1.66
N LEU A 321 -3.54 -1.60 2.19
CA LEU A 321 -2.71 -0.62 1.48
C LEU A 321 -2.03 -1.17 0.21
N PRO A 322 -1.53 -2.43 0.18
CA PRO A 322 -1.05 -3.03 -1.06
C PRO A 322 -2.13 -3.14 -2.14
N SER A 323 -3.38 -3.42 -1.78
CA SER A 323 -4.50 -3.48 -2.74
C SER A 323 -4.82 -2.12 -3.35
N GLN A 324 -4.93 -1.08 -2.52
CA GLN A 324 -5.12 0.29 -3.00
C GLN A 324 -3.95 0.76 -3.89
N SER A 325 -2.72 0.41 -3.52
CA SER A 325 -1.51 0.71 -4.30
C SER A 325 -1.51 -0.02 -5.65
N ALA A 326 -1.91 -1.28 -5.68
CA ALA A 326 -2.03 -2.07 -6.90
C ALA A 326 -3.11 -1.50 -7.83
N ALA A 327 -4.25 -1.06 -7.29
CA ALA A 327 -5.30 -0.40 -8.03
C ALA A 327 -4.79 0.88 -8.72
N SER A 328 -4.16 1.75 -7.94
CA SER A 328 -3.61 3.01 -8.44
C SER A 328 -2.54 2.81 -9.52
N ALA A 329 -1.62 1.85 -9.32
CA ALA A 329 -0.59 1.53 -10.31
C ALA A 329 -1.20 0.95 -11.61
N ALA A 330 -2.21 0.09 -11.50
CA ALA A 330 -2.91 -0.47 -12.66
C ALA A 330 -3.70 0.59 -13.43
N VAL A 331 -4.40 1.51 -12.75
CA VAL A 331 -5.09 2.65 -13.38
C VAL A 331 -4.08 3.56 -14.09
N CYS A 332 -2.94 3.86 -13.46
CA CYS A 332 -1.86 4.62 -14.09
C CYS A 332 -1.35 3.94 -15.36
N ALA A 333 -1.12 2.61 -15.34
CA ALA A 333 -0.69 1.86 -16.51
C ALA A 333 -1.74 1.88 -17.63
N ARG A 334 -3.02 1.63 -17.29
CA ARG A 334 -4.13 1.62 -18.25
C ARG A 334 -4.28 2.97 -18.94
N ALA A 335 -4.47 4.02 -18.12
CA ALA A 335 -4.80 5.35 -18.58
C ALA A 335 -3.61 6.03 -19.27
N THR A 336 -2.42 5.95 -18.68
CA THR A 336 -1.24 6.62 -19.25
C THR A 336 -0.78 5.96 -20.54
N GLY A 337 -0.88 4.63 -20.64
CA GLY A 337 -0.63 3.90 -21.90
C GLY A 337 -1.55 4.37 -23.04
N ALA A 338 -2.84 4.45 -22.75
CA ALA A 338 -3.84 4.93 -23.70
C ALA A 338 -3.61 6.40 -24.07
N TYR A 339 -3.40 7.28 -23.08
CA TYR A 339 -3.19 8.70 -23.31
C TYR A 339 -1.91 8.97 -24.11
N ALA A 340 -0.82 8.24 -23.83
CA ALA A 340 0.44 8.35 -24.56
C ALA A 340 0.31 7.97 -26.04
N ARG A 341 -0.64 7.08 -26.36
CA ARG A 341 -0.99 6.71 -27.73
C ARG A 341 -1.92 7.73 -28.40
N VAL A 342 -2.87 8.28 -27.66
CA VAL A 342 -3.93 9.17 -28.17
C VAL A 342 -3.45 10.61 -28.36
N ARG A 343 -2.68 11.14 -27.41
CA ARG A 343 -2.20 12.52 -27.46
C ARG A 343 -1.08 12.66 -28.49
N THR A 344 -1.26 13.61 -29.41
CA THR A 344 -0.28 13.95 -30.46
C THR A 344 0.39 15.30 -30.17
N GLN A 345 1.71 15.36 -30.28
CA GLN A 345 2.51 16.59 -30.32
C GLN A 345 3.63 16.43 -31.33
N PHE A 346 4.07 17.52 -31.95
CA PHE A 346 5.09 17.48 -33.01
C PHE A 346 4.78 16.44 -34.11
N ASN A 347 3.49 16.31 -34.46
CA ASN A 347 2.95 15.40 -35.48
C ASN A 347 3.12 13.89 -35.22
N MET A 348 3.35 13.47 -33.96
CA MET A 348 3.37 12.06 -33.57
C MET A 348 2.76 11.83 -32.18
N PRO A 349 2.31 10.59 -31.88
CA PRO A 349 1.89 10.24 -30.52
C PRO A 349 3.01 10.50 -29.51
N ILE A 350 2.67 11.07 -28.34
CA ILE A 350 3.68 11.45 -27.35
C ILE A 350 4.46 10.26 -26.79
N GLY A 351 3.86 9.07 -26.75
CA GLY A 351 4.54 7.86 -26.30
C GLY A 351 5.64 7.35 -27.25
N MET A 352 5.82 7.99 -28.41
CA MET A 352 6.94 7.71 -29.31
C MET A 352 8.21 8.49 -28.95
N PHE A 353 8.15 9.44 -28.00
CA PHE A 353 9.33 10.14 -27.50
C PHE A 353 10.02 9.32 -26.40
N GLU A 354 11.33 9.11 -26.51
CA GLU A 354 12.09 8.31 -25.54
C GLU A 354 12.00 8.84 -24.10
N GLY A 355 11.93 10.18 -23.94
CA GLY A 355 11.71 10.82 -22.64
C GLY A 355 10.36 10.47 -21.97
N ILE A 356 9.37 10.01 -22.74
CA ILE A 356 8.10 9.48 -22.22
C ILE A 356 8.18 7.96 -22.01
N GLN A 357 8.92 7.25 -22.86
CA GLN A 357 9.01 5.79 -22.82
C GLN A 357 9.68 5.26 -21.56
N GLY A 358 10.69 5.96 -21.02
CA GLY A 358 11.30 5.61 -19.72
C GLY A 358 10.27 5.55 -18.57
N PRO A 359 9.64 6.69 -18.22
CA PRO A 359 8.58 6.73 -17.21
C PRO A 359 7.41 5.77 -17.50
N LEU A 360 7.01 5.62 -18.77
CA LEU A 360 5.93 4.71 -19.14
C LEU A 360 6.28 3.23 -18.90
N ALA A 361 7.52 2.83 -19.14
CA ALA A 361 8.01 1.49 -18.82
C ALA A 361 8.06 1.25 -17.30
N GLU A 362 8.44 2.26 -16.51
CA GLU A 362 8.41 2.18 -15.04
C GLU A 362 6.98 2.02 -14.49
N ILE A 363 6.00 2.73 -15.06
CA ILE A 363 4.59 2.55 -14.70
C ILE A 363 4.15 1.10 -14.94
N ALA A 364 4.49 0.52 -16.11
CA ALA A 364 4.16 -0.87 -16.43
C ALA A 364 4.82 -1.85 -15.44
N ALA A 365 6.11 -1.65 -15.16
CA ALA A 365 6.90 -2.46 -14.24
C ALA A 365 6.32 -2.44 -12.82
N ASN A 366 5.94 -1.27 -12.31
CA ASN A 366 5.34 -1.12 -11.00
C ASN A 366 3.97 -1.82 -10.92
N ALA A 367 3.11 -1.67 -11.93
CA ALA A 367 1.81 -2.34 -11.95
C ALA A 367 1.95 -3.87 -11.90
N TYR A 368 2.87 -4.45 -12.67
CA TYR A 368 3.11 -5.90 -12.68
C TYR A 368 3.70 -6.38 -11.35
N LEU A 369 4.73 -5.70 -10.84
CA LEU A 369 5.47 -6.11 -9.66
C LEU A 369 4.63 -6.01 -8.38
N ILE A 370 3.91 -4.91 -8.18
CA ILE A 370 3.05 -4.75 -6.98
C ILE A 370 1.98 -5.84 -6.97
N ASP A 371 1.34 -6.08 -8.11
CA ASP A 371 0.29 -7.09 -8.22
C ASP A 371 0.83 -8.52 -8.03
N ALA A 372 2.02 -8.82 -8.57
CA ALA A 372 2.70 -10.09 -8.35
C ALA A 372 2.99 -10.34 -6.86
N ALA A 373 3.56 -9.36 -6.18
CA ALA A 373 3.91 -9.47 -4.76
C ALA A 373 2.67 -9.51 -3.86
N ARG A 374 1.63 -8.75 -4.20
CA ARG A 374 0.32 -8.79 -3.54
C ARG A 374 -0.28 -10.19 -3.61
N ARG A 375 -0.42 -10.77 -4.81
CA ARG A 375 -0.98 -12.13 -5.01
C ARG A 375 -0.21 -13.19 -4.23
N ALA A 376 1.13 -13.14 -4.25
CA ALA A 376 1.95 -14.08 -3.48
C ALA A 376 1.78 -13.91 -1.96
N THR A 377 1.66 -12.67 -1.47
CA THR A 377 1.39 -12.40 -0.04
C THR A 377 0.02 -12.95 0.37
N LEU A 378 -1.02 -12.71 -0.44
CA LEU A 378 -2.39 -13.18 -0.16
C LEU A 378 -2.48 -14.70 -0.14
N ALA A 379 -1.81 -15.37 -1.08
CA ALA A 379 -1.74 -16.84 -1.10
C ALA A 379 -1.15 -17.42 0.19
N ALA A 380 -0.17 -16.73 0.79
CA ALA A 380 0.39 -17.13 2.08
C ALA A 380 -0.58 -16.86 3.24
N LEU A 381 -1.27 -15.71 3.24
CA LEU A 381 -2.27 -15.37 4.26
C LEU A 381 -3.45 -16.36 4.26
N ASP A 382 -3.94 -16.75 3.07
CA ASP A 382 -5.04 -17.71 2.94
C ASP A 382 -4.66 -19.12 3.38
N GLN A 383 -3.37 -19.45 3.44
CA GLN A 383 -2.85 -20.67 4.05
C GLN A 383 -2.63 -20.55 5.57
N GLY A 384 -2.98 -19.41 6.18
CA GLY A 384 -2.88 -19.17 7.61
C GLY A 384 -1.52 -18.63 8.08
N HIS A 385 -0.61 -18.28 7.17
CA HIS A 385 0.63 -17.58 7.55
C HIS A 385 0.34 -16.13 7.96
N LYS A 386 1.17 -15.57 8.85
CA LYS A 386 1.12 -14.17 9.29
C LYS A 386 2.49 -13.50 9.09
N PRO A 387 2.97 -13.33 7.84
CA PRO A 387 4.35 -12.98 7.56
C PRO A 387 4.63 -11.50 7.87
N SER A 388 5.08 -11.20 9.09
CA SER A 388 5.24 -9.82 9.60
C SER A 388 6.30 -8.99 8.86
N VAL A 389 7.36 -9.64 8.35
CA VAL A 389 8.39 -8.96 7.55
C VAL A 389 7.86 -8.63 6.16
N ILE A 390 7.18 -9.59 5.53
CA ILE A 390 6.56 -9.38 4.21
C ILE A 390 5.49 -8.30 4.28
N SER A 391 4.69 -8.23 5.35
CA SER A 391 3.69 -7.16 5.51
C SER A 391 4.34 -5.78 5.51
N ALA A 392 5.47 -5.61 6.20
CA ALA A 392 6.24 -4.36 6.19
C ALA A 392 6.85 -4.06 4.81
N ILE A 393 7.37 -5.07 4.11
CA ILE A 393 7.88 -4.95 2.73
C ILE A 393 6.75 -4.47 1.81
N MET A 394 5.60 -5.13 1.84
CA MET A 394 4.45 -4.79 1.00
C MET A 394 3.95 -3.38 1.30
N LYS A 395 3.78 -3.01 2.57
CA LYS A 395 3.33 -1.67 2.93
C LYS A 395 4.26 -0.59 2.37
N TYR A 396 5.57 -0.70 2.58
CA TYR A 396 6.53 0.30 2.11
C TYR A 396 6.66 0.29 0.58
N HIS A 397 6.96 -0.87 -0.01
CA HIS A 397 7.30 -0.96 -1.44
C HIS A 397 6.10 -0.77 -2.37
N ALA A 398 4.89 -1.17 -1.97
CA ALA A 398 3.70 -0.94 -2.77
C ALA A 398 3.31 0.54 -2.78
N THR A 399 3.26 1.19 -1.61
CA THR A 399 2.88 2.61 -1.52
C THR A 399 3.91 3.55 -2.17
N GLU A 400 5.20 3.26 -2.03
CA GLU A 400 6.27 4.02 -2.68
C GLU A 400 6.23 3.88 -4.21
N ARG A 401 5.94 2.68 -4.73
CA ARG A 401 5.80 2.48 -6.18
C ARG A 401 4.50 3.08 -6.73
N MET A 402 3.41 3.04 -5.95
CA MET A 402 2.18 3.79 -6.26
C MET A 402 2.48 5.28 -6.44
N ARG A 403 3.19 5.89 -5.47
CA ARG A 403 3.61 7.30 -5.55
C ARG A 403 4.31 7.59 -6.88
N ARG A 404 5.34 6.81 -7.21
CA ARG A 404 6.12 7.01 -8.45
C ARG A 404 5.29 6.82 -9.72
N SER A 405 4.44 5.80 -9.75
CA SER A 405 3.56 5.56 -10.90
C SER A 405 2.61 6.73 -11.13
N ILE A 406 2.06 7.31 -10.08
CA ILE A 406 1.18 8.48 -10.18
C ILE A 406 1.99 9.71 -10.59
N GLU A 407 3.16 9.97 -9.99
CA GLU A 407 4.03 11.09 -10.38
C GLU A 407 4.39 11.04 -11.88
N HIS A 408 4.82 9.88 -12.38
CA HIS A 408 5.08 9.69 -13.81
C HIS A 408 3.81 9.84 -14.67
N ALA A 409 2.66 9.35 -14.20
CA ALA A 409 1.40 9.53 -14.91
C ALA A 409 1.02 11.01 -15.02
N MET A 410 1.18 11.79 -13.95
CA MET A 410 0.94 13.24 -13.93
C MET A 410 1.86 13.94 -14.94
N ASP A 411 3.16 13.61 -14.95
CA ASP A 411 4.14 14.20 -15.88
C ASP A 411 3.81 13.90 -17.35
N ILE A 412 3.44 12.66 -17.67
CA ILE A 412 3.09 12.26 -19.05
C ILE A 412 1.80 12.93 -19.51
N HIS A 413 0.81 13.09 -18.63
CA HIS A 413 -0.45 13.77 -18.96
C HIS A 413 -0.32 15.28 -19.04
N GLY A 414 0.63 15.86 -18.29
CA GLY A 414 0.93 17.28 -18.24
C GLY A 414 -0.28 18.11 -17.82
N GLY A 415 -0.58 19.16 -18.58
CA GLY A 415 -1.69 20.09 -18.31
C GLY A 415 -3.04 19.41 -18.02
N LYS A 416 -3.33 18.26 -18.64
CA LYS A 416 -4.59 17.54 -18.41
C LYS A 416 -4.76 17.07 -16.96
N ALA A 417 -3.69 16.59 -16.34
CA ALA A 417 -3.77 15.98 -15.01
C ALA A 417 -3.70 16.99 -13.87
N ILE A 418 -3.24 18.23 -14.14
CA ILE A 418 -3.17 19.30 -13.13
C ILE A 418 -4.44 20.17 -13.08
N ILE A 419 -5.32 20.10 -14.09
CA ILE A 419 -6.60 20.80 -14.09
C ILE A 419 -7.65 19.89 -13.46
N ASP A 420 -8.22 20.33 -12.34
CA ASP A 420 -9.30 19.61 -11.65
C ASP A 420 -10.63 19.71 -12.42
N GLY A 421 -11.38 18.62 -12.44
CA GLY A 421 -12.70 18.52 -13.05
C GLY A 421 -13.13 17.07 -13.29
N PRO A 422 -14.39 16.83 -13.72
CA PRO A 422 -14.89 15.49 -14.04
C PRO A 422 -14.03 14.72 -15.07
N ARG A 423 -13.28 15.41 -15.92
CA ARG A 423 -12.41 14.80 -16.95
C ARG A 423 -11.04 14.38 -16.42
N ASN A 424 -10.71 14.68 -15.17
CA ASN A 424 -9.43 14.36 -14.55
C ASN A 424 -9.52 13.10 -13.68
N TYR A 425 -9.10 11.96 -14.26
CA TYR A 425 -9.06 10.66 -13.59
C TYR A 425 -7.79 10.39 -12.76
N LEU A 426 -6.87 11.37 -12.61
CA LEU A 426 -5.63 11.20 -11.83
C LEU A 426 -5.56 12.10 -10.59
N GLY A 427 -6.23 13.26 -10.61
CA GLY A 427 -6.07 14.30 -9.58
C GLY A 427 -6.44 13.82 -8.16
N SER A 428 -7.56 13.12 -8.02
CA SER A 428 -8.02 12.55 -6.74
C SER A 428 -7.01 11.55 -6.17
N ALA A 429 -6.55 10.60 -7.00
CA ALA A 429 -5.53 9.64 -6.62
C ALA A 429 -4.22 10.33 -6.21
N TYR A 430 -3.75 11.32 -6.98
CA TYR A 430 -2.53 12.09 -6.68
C TYR A 430 -2.58 12.78 -5.32
N ARG A 431 -3.68 13.48 -5.00
CA ARG A 431 -3.87 14.12 -3.70
C ARG A 431 -3.84 13.13 -2.54
N SER A 432 -4.37 11.93 -2.74
CA SER A 432 -4.48 10.92 -1.68
C SER A 432 -3.17 10.19 -1.37
N VAL A 433 -2.16 10.23 -2.25
CA VAL A 433 -0.89 9.48 -2.13
C VAL A 433 -0.23 9.62 -0.75
N PRO A 434 -0.08 10.82 -0.16
CA PRO A 434 0.60 10.97 1.13
C PRO A 434 -0.08 10.23 2.28
N ILE A 435 -1.39 9.95 2.17
CA ILE A 435 -2.16 9.26 3.21
C ILE A 435 -1.64 7.83 3.38
N GLY A 436 -1.64 7.03 2.31
CA GLY A 436 -1.18 5.62 2.35
C GLY A 436 0.31 5.47 2.72
N ILE A 437 1.13 6.49 2.41
CA ILE A 437 2.54 6.54 2.81
C ILE A 437 2.69 6.70 4.33
N THR A 438 1.75 7.41 4.97
CA THR A 438 1.87 7.87 6.36
C THR A 438 1.17 6.93 7.34
N VAL A 439 -0.03 6.46 7.01
CA VAL A 439 -0.83 5.59 7.89
C VAL A 439 -0.29 4.16 7.95
N GLU A 440 -0.81 3.35 8.89
CA GLU A 440 -0.38 1.96 9.16
C GLU A 440 1.13 1.82 9.48
N GLY A 441 1.73 2.90 9.99
CA GLY A 441 3.15 3.06 10.22
C GLY A 441 3.84 3.75 9.05
N ALA A 442 4.33 4.97 9.25
CA ALA A 442 4.93 5.78 8.18
C ALA A 442 6.07 5.04 7.47
N ASN A 443 6.18 5.20 6.15
CA ASN A 443 7.19 4.51 5.33
C ASN A 443 8.63 4.66 5.85
N ILE A 444 8.97 5.80 6.44
CA ILE A 444 10.29 6.04 7.06
C ILE A 444 10.53 5.05 8.21
N LEU A 445 9.57 4.89 9.12
CA LEU A 445 9.65 3.94 10.23
C LEU A 445 9.66 2.50 9.71
N THR A 446 8.75 2.17 8.79
CA THR A 446 8.64 0.81 8.23
C THR A 446 9.95 0.39 7.57
N ARG A 447 10.51 1.24 6.70
CA ARG A 447 11.74 0.95 5.98
C ARG A 447 12.95 0.87 6.89
N ASN A 448 13.11 1.82 7.81
CA ASN A 448 14.33 1.96 8.59
C ASN A 448 14.40 1.02 9.79
N LEU A 449 13.26 0.73 10.43
CA LEU A 449 13.20 -0.03 11.69
C LEU A 449 12.59 -1.43 11.53
N MET A 450 11.50 -1.57 10.77
CA MET A 450 10.72 -2.82 10.77
C MET A 450 11.28 -3.88 9.82
N ILE A 451 11.47 -3.56 8.54
CA ILE A 451 11.78 -4.56 7.49
C ILE A 451 13.02 -5.39 7.84
N PHE A 452 14.14 -4.73 8.16
CA PHE A 452 15.36 -5.43 8.52
C PHE A 452 15.62 -5.45 10.02
N GLY A 453 15.48 -4.33 10.73
CA GLY A 453 15.82 -4.26 12.16
C GLY A 453 15.07 -5.31 12.99
N GLN A 454 13.75 -5.35 12.88
CA GLN A 454 12.92 -6.37 13.54
C GLN A 454 12.86 -7.68 12.73
N GLY A 455 12.79 -7.57 11.39
CA GLY A 455 12.67 -8.75 10.52
C GLY A 455 13.88 -9.66 10.49
N ALA A 456 15.11 -9.14 10.58
CA ALA A 456 16.32 -9.96 10.59
C ALA A 456 16.46 -10.77 11.88
N ILE A 457 16.03 -10.25 13.03
CA ILE A 457 16.03 -11.03 14.28
C ILE A 457 15.12 -12.25 14.16
N ARG A 458 13.96 -12.06 13.53
CA ARG A 458 12.92 -13.07 13.41
C ARG A 458 13.21 -14.08 12.30
N SER A 459 13.55 -13.61 11.10
CA SER A 459 13.71 -14.45 9.91
C SER A 459 15.11 -15.05 9.77
N HIS A 460 16.09 -14.62 10.58
CA HIS A 460 17.41 -15.27 10.61
C HIS A 460 17.34 -16.63 11.34
N PRO A 461 17.91 -17.72 10.78
CA PRO A 461 17.71 -19.09 11.28
C PRO A 461 18.13 -19.35 12.74
N TYR A 462 19.03 -18.55 13.30
CA TYR A 462 19.62 -18.79 14.63
C TYR A 462 19.58 -17.59 15.58
N MET A 463 19.24 -16.39 15.10
CA MET A 463 19.44 -15.15 15.88
C MET A 463 18.46 -15.06 17.05
N LEU A 464 17.19 -15.40 16.81
CA LEU A 464 16.16 -15.42 17.86
C LEU A 464 16.50 -16.47 18.93
N GLU A 465 16.96 -17.67 18.55
CA GLU A 465 17.36 -18.72 19.50
C GLU A 465 18.53 -18.26 20.39
N GLU A 466 19.53 -17.60 19.82
CA GLU A 466 20.66 -17.03 20.56
C GLU A 466 20.23 -15.94 21.54
N LEU A 467 19.38 -15.00 21.09
CA LEU A 467 18.83 -13.93 21.92
C LEU A 467 17.99 -14.46 23.09
N LEU A 468 17.14 -15.46 22.83
CA LEU A 468 16.34 -16.11 23.87
C LEU A 468 17.23 -16.86 24.87
N ALA A 469 18.30 -17.50 24.41
CA ALA A 469 19.26 -18.18 25.28
C ALA A 469 20.09 -17.20 26.16
N LEU A 470 20.39 -16.01 25.64
CA LEU A 470 21.04 -14.93 26.41
C LEU A 470 20.09 -14.31 27.45
N SER A 471 18.79 -14.33 27.17
CA SER A 471 17.74 -13.77 28.04
C SER A 471 17.14 -14.80 29.02
N ASP A 472 17.68 -16.02 29.05
CA ASP A 472 17.19 -17.10 29.92
C ASP A 472 17.49 -16.78 31.40
N LYS A 473 16.49 -16.99 32.26
CA LYS A 473 16.63 -16.79 33.71
C LYS A 473 17.58 -17.83 34.32
N ASP A 474 17.65 -19.05 33.76
CA ASP A 474 18.67 -20.04 34.11
C ASP A 474 19.93 -19.81 33.29
N LYS A 475 20.95 -19.20 33.90
CA LYS A 475 22.23 -18.92 33.25
C LYS A 475 22.98 -20.18 32.77
N LYS A 476 22.81 -21.34 33.42
CA LYS A 476 23.48 -22.58 32.99
C LYS A 476 22.75 -23.18 31.79
N GLY A 477 21.42 -23.28 31.85
CA GLY A 477 20.59 -23.70 30.73
C GLY A 477 20.71 -22.76 29.52
N GLY A 478 20.75 -21.45 29.76
CA GLY A 478 20.97 -20.43 28.74
C GLY A 478 22.32 -20.58 28.03
N LEU A 479 23.40 -20.84 28.78
CA LEU A 479 24.73 -21.09 28.19
C LEU A 479 24.75 -22.35 27.31
N ASP A 480 24.09 -23.44 27.73
CA ASP A 480 23.98 -24.68 26.93
C ASP A 480 23.16 -24.48 25.65
N LYS A 481 22.05 -23.75 25.73
CA LYS A 481 21.22 -23.40 24.56
C LYS A 481 22.00 -22.50 23.59
N PHE A 482 22.71 -21.51 24.12
CA PHE A 482 23.55 -20.61 23.33
C PHE A 482 24.71 -21.33 22.64
N ASP A 483 25.40 -22.25 23.32
CA ASP A 483 26.47 -23.07 22.70
C ASP A 483 25.98 -23.85 21.48
N LYS A 484 24.78 -24.43 21.57
CA LYS A 484 24.19 -25.17 20.46
C LYS A 484 23.81 -24.25 19.29
N ALA A 485 23.16 -23.13 19.57
CA ALA A 485 22.71 -22.19 18.54
C ALA A 485 23.90 -21.49 17.86
N PHE A 486 24.83 -20.95 18.64
CA PHE A 486 25.99 -20.20 18.17
C PHE A 486 26.89 -21.02 17.23
N TRP A 487 27.24 -22.25 17.59
CA TRP A 487 28.10 -23.07 16.72
C TRP A 487 27.39 -23.57 15.46
N LYS A 488 26.06 -23.72 15.48
CA LYS A 488 25.27 -23.95 14.26
C LYS A 488 25.28 -22.70 13.37
N HIS A 489 25.13 -21.53 13.96
CA HIS A 489 25.22 -20.25 13.25
C HIS A 489 26.59 -20.03 12.62
N VAL A 490 27.70 -20.29 13.32
CA VAL A 490 29.05 -20.23 12.72
C VAL A 490 29.16 -21.19 11.53
N GLY A 491 28.67 -22.42 11.66
CA GLY A 491 28.65 -23.38 10.55
C GLY A 491 27.78 -22.92 9.37
N HIS A 492 26.67 -22.24 9.65
CA HIS A 492 25.82 -21.61 8.64
C HIS A 492 26.56 -20.48 7.91
N ALA A 493 27.16 -19.54 8.65
CA ALA A 493 27.90 -18.41 8.10
C ALA A 493 29.05 -18.86 7.19
N LEU A 494 29.80 -19.92 7.57
CA LEU A 494 30.86 -20.48 6.73
C LEU A 494 30.32 -21.10 5.43
N LYS A 495 29.20 -21.83 5.48
CA LYS A 495 28.54 -22.38 4.27
C LYS A 495 28.03 -21.26 3.38
N THR A 496 27.43 -20.23 3.96
CA THR A 496 26.92 -19.04 3.26
C THR A 496 28.07 -18.27 2.61
N ALA A 497 29.21 -18.10 3.28
CA ALA A 497 30.41 -17.53 2.69
C ALA A 497 30.92 -18.33 1.48
N GLY A 498 30.98 -19.66 1.58
CA GLY A 498 31.34 -20.54 0.45
C GLY A 498 30.36 -20.44 -0.73
N ARG A 499 29.05 -20.40 -0.46
CA ARG A 499 28.02 -20.19 -1.49
C ARG A 499 28.16 -18.82 -2.15
N ALA A 500 28.34 -17.77 -1.36
CA ALA A 500 28.53 -16.40 -1.83
C ALA A 500 29.79 -16.29 -2.70
N PHE A 501 30.88 -16.97 -2.31
CA PHE A 501 32.10 -17.08 -3.11
C PHE A 501 31.83 -17.69 -4.48
N ILE A 502 31.32 -18.92 -4.51
CA ILE A 502 31.09 -19.66 -5.77
C ILE A 502 30.12 -18.90 -6.70
N ARG A 503 29.03 -18.36 -6.14
CA ARG A 503 28.02 -17.63 -6.92
C ARG A 503 28.48 -16.25 -7.34
N GLY A 504 29.28 -15.58 -6.52
CA GLY A 504 29.88 -14.27 -6.82
C GLY A 504 30.86 -14.37 -7.99
N TRP A 505 31.79 -15.33 -7.91
CA TRP A 505 32.83 -15.55 -8.92
C TRP A 505 32.31 -16.14 -10.23
N SER A 506 31.24 -16.94 -10.18
CA SER A 506 30.55 -17.41 -11.39
C SER A 506 29.58 -16.38 -11.98
N GLY A 507 29.52 -15.15 -11.47
CA GLY A 507 28.57 -14.14 -11.93
C GLY A 507 27.09 -14.50 -11.68
N GLY A 508 26.82 -15.55 -10.92
CA GLY A 508 25.48 -16.09 -10.68
C GLY A 508 25.08 -17.22 -11.64
N HIS A 509 25.99 -17.79 -12.44
CA HIS A 509 25.65 -18.88 -13.36
C HIS A 509 25.44 -20.26 -12.69
N ILE A 510 25.96 -20.45 -11.47
CA ILE A 510 25.95 -21.71 -10.70
C ILE A 510 25.01 -21.61 -9.46
N GLY A 511 24.13 -20.61 -9.43
CA GLY A 511 23.09 -20.53 -8.39
C GLY A 511 22.03 -21.65 -8.53
N PRO A 512 21.34 -22.04 -7.44
CA PRO A 512 20.12 -22.82 -7.56
C PRO A 512 19.06 -22.04 -8.37
N ALA A 513 18.24 -22.79 -9.08
CA ALA A 513 17.06 -22.32 -9.77
C ALA A 513 16.03 -23.46 -9.71
N PRO A 514 14.73 -23.15 -9.78
CA PRO A 514 13.72 -24.19 -9.72
C PRO A 514 13.90 -25.20 -10.85
N SER A 515 13.71 -26.47 -10.54
CA SER A 515 13.97 -27.62 -11.42
C SER A 515 13.27 -27.54 -12.78
N LYS A 516 12.07 -26.95 -12.81
CA LYS A 516 11.24 -26.79 -14.02
C LYS A 516 10.93 -25.32 -14.36
N GLY A 517 11.57 -24.35 -13.69
CA GLY A 517 11.29 -22.93 -13.87
C GLY A 517 11.80 -22.38 -15.20
N ALA A 518 10.98 -21.56 -15.86
CA ALA A 518 11.42 -20.67 -16.93
C ALA A 518 12.33 -19.57 -16.37
N MET A 519 12.98 -18.81 -17.27
CA MET A 519 13.86 -17.70 -16.92
C MET A 519 14.94 -18.06 -15.88
N SER A 520 15.50 -19.27 -15.98
CA SER A 520 16.45 -19.82 -15.01
C SER A 520 17.60 -18.86 -14.66
N ARG A 521 18.07 -18.06 -15.62
CA ARG A 521 19.07 -17.00 -15.40
C ARG A 521 18.70 -16.07 -14.24
N HIS A 522 17.46 -15.61 -14.18
CA HIS A 522 16.98 -14.67 -13.16
C HIS A 522 16.94 -15.31 -11.78
N TRP A 523 16.44 -16.54 -11.66
CA TRP A 523 16.46 -17.31 -10.41
C TRP A 523 17.89 -17.52 -9.86
N LYS A 524 18.84 -17.86 -10.75
CA LYS A 524 20.23 -18.05 -10.34
C LYS A 524 20.88 -16.75 -9.86
N ARG A 525 20.51 -15.61 -10.47
CA ARG A 525 20.94 -14.27 -10.02
C ARG A 525 20.34 -13.91 -8.66
N LEU A 526 19.05 -14.16 -8.43
CA LEU A 526 18.44 -13.99 -7.10
C LEU A 526 19.15 -14.85 -6.04
N SER A 527 19.53 -16.08 -6.40
CA SER A 527 20.30 -16.95 -5.50
C SER A 527 21.71 -16.44 -5.19
N ARG A 528 22.34 -15.74 -6.14
CA ARG A 528 23.62 -15.05 -5.90
C ARG A 528 23.41 -13.92 -4.89
N TYR A 529 22.42 -13.07 -5.11
CA TYR A 529 22.16 -11.93 -4.24
C TYR A 529 21.68 -12.36 -2.86
N SER A 530 20.88 -13.42 -2.72
CA SER A 530 20.49 -13.98 -1.43
C SER A 530 21.70 -14.49 -0.64
N ALA A 531 22.65 -15.21 -1.28
CA ALA A 531 23.87 -15.64 -0.60
C ALA A 531 24.75 -14.47 -0.14
N ALA A 532 24.90 -13.45 -1.00
CA ALA A 532 25.62 -12.23 -0.66
C ALA A 532 24.93 -11.45 0.47
N PHE A 533 23.61 -11.40 0.46
CA PHE A 533 22.77 -10.74 1.46
C PHE A 533 22.89 -11.42 2.82
N ALA A 534 22.78 -12.76 2.86
CA ALA A 534 22.94 -13.53 4.09
C ALA A 534 24.33 -13.32 4.69
N LEU A 535 25.40 -13.43 3.89
CA LEU A 535 26.77 -13.15 4.36
C LEU A 535 26.93 -11.72 4.92
N LEU A 536 26.40 -10.72 4.20
CA LEU A 536 26.48 -9.33 4.61
C LEU A 536 25.65 -9.07 5.88
N SER A 537 24.51 -9.73 6.03
CA SER A 537 23.64 -9.64 7.20
C SER A 537 24.35 -10.22 8.43
N ASP A 538 24.93 -11.42 8.32
CA ASP A 538 25.69 -12.06 9.40
C ASP A 538 26.85 -11.19 9.85
N LEU A 539 27.64 -10.65 8.91
CA LEU A 539 28.77 -9.77 9.22
C LEU A 539 28.32 -8.42 9.80
N SER A 540 27.17 -7.88 9.36
CA SER A 540 26.61 -6.65 9.92
C SER A 540 26.14 -6.87 11.35
N LEU A 541 25.45 -7.99 11.63
CA LEU A 541 25.01 -8.38 12.97
C LEU A 541 26.20 -8.68 13.88
N LEU A 542 27.21 -9.39 13.39
CA LEU A 542 28.44 -9.68 14.14
C LEU A 542 29.18 -8.41 14.55
N THR A 543 29.29 -7.44 13.64
CA THR A 543 30.12 -6.24 13.85
C THR A 543 29.39 -5.12 14.59
N LEU A 544 28.07 -5.03 14.46
CA LEU A 544 27.27 -3.95 15.04
C LEU A 544 26.37 -4.41 16.21
N GLY A 545 26.06 -5.70 16.33
CA GLY A 545 25.18 -6.25 17.35
C GLY A 545 23.87 -5.46 17.47
N GLY A 546 23.41 -5.23 18.71
CA GLY A 546 22.22 -4.43 18.99
C GLY A 546 22.28 -2.96 18.54
N SER A 547 23.47 -2.43 18.19
CA SER A 547 23.57 -1.08 17.64
C SER A 547 23.07 -0.96 16.20
N LEU A 548 22.92 -2.08 15.48
CA LEU A 548 22.43 -2.11 14.10
C LEU A 548 21.01 -1.51 14.01
N LYS A 549 20.15 -1.76 14.99
CA LYS A 549 18.80 -1.17 15.04
C LYS A 549 18.80 0.36 15.11
N ARG A 550 19.87 0.95 15.70
CA ARG A 550 20.07 2.40 15.79
C ARG A 550 20.75 2.98 14.55
N LYS A 551 21.34 2.14 13.70
CA LYS A 551 21.95 2.53 12.42
C LYS A 551 20.90 2.45 11.32
N GLU A 552 19.86 3.25 11.45
CA GLU A 552 18.67 3.26 10.60
C GLU A 552 18.99 3.27 9.09
N LEU A 553 19.99 4.05 8.66
CA LEU A 553 20.38 4.08 7.24
C LEU A 553 20.98 2.75 6.73
N LEU A 554 21.72 2.03 7.58
CA LEU A 554 22.26 0.71 7.21
C LEU A 554 21.16 -0.34 7.25
N SER A 555 20.33 -0.33 8.30
CA SER A 555 19.15 -1.19 8.42
C SER A 555 18.23 -1.05 7.21
N ALA A 556 17.95 0.19 6.80
CA ALA A 556 17.10 0.48 5.65
C ALA A 556 17.65 -0.09 4.34
N ARG A 557 18.96 0.02 4.10
CA ARG A 557 19.60 -0.51 2.88
C ARG A 557 19.64 -2.04 2.86
N LEU A 558 19.84 -2.67 4.02
CA LEU A 558 19.69 -4.12 4.16
C LEU A 558 18.23 -4.55 3.92
N GLY A 559 17.28 -3.77 4.42
CA GLY A 559 15.85 -3.94 4.16
C GLY A 559 15.50 -3.80 2.68
N ASP A 560 16.09 -2.84 1.96
CA ASP A 560 15.87 -2.69 0.51
C ASP A 560 16.37 -3.93 -0.26
N ILE A 561 17.51 -4.53 0.11
CA ILE A 561 18.01 -5.76 -0.52
C ILE A 561 17.03 -6.91 -0.31
N LEU A 562 16.62 -7.14 0.95
CA LEU A 562 15.64 -8.19 1.29
C LEU A 562 14.33 -8.00 0.53
N SER A 563 13.86 -6.76 0.48
CA SER A 563 12.60 -6.42 -0.17
C SER A 563 12.64 -6.68 -1.67
N GLU A 564 13.68 -6.22 -2.38
CA GLU A 564 13.80 -6.48 -3.82
C GLU A 564 13.97 -7.98 -4.11
N LEU A 565 14.68 -8.74 -3.28
CA LEU A 565 14.76 -10.20 -3.43
C LEU A 565 13.38 -10.85 -3.40
N TYR A 566 12.53 -10.47 -2.44
CA TYR A 566 11.17 -10.96 -2.33
C TYR A 566 10.30 -10.52 -3.52
N LEU A 567 10.32 -9.23 -3.87
CA LEU A 567 9.49 -8.68 -4.94
C LEU A 567 9.83 -9.28 -6.30
N LEU A 568 11.11 -9.46 -6.61
CA LEU A 568 11.55 -10.07 -7.86
C LEU A 568 11.24 -11.58 -7.91
N ALA A 569 11.33 -12.29 -6.79
CA ALA A 569 10.87 -13.67 -6.72
C ALA A 569 9.37 -13.78 -7.03
N CYS A 570 8.56 -12.86 -6.50
CA CYS A 570 7.13 -12.82 -6.77
C CYS A 570 6.80 -12.53 -8.25
N VAL A 571 7.57 -11.66 -8.91
CA VAL A 571 7.44 -11.37 -10.35
C VAL A 571 7.66 -12.64 -11.19
N LEU A 572 8.72 -13.40 -10.88
CA LEU A 572 8.99 -14.67 -11.55
C LEU A 572 7.91 -15.71 -11.23
N LYS A 573 7.43 -15.79 -9.97
CA LYS A 573 6.33 -16.68 -9.60
C LYS A 573 5.04 -16.34 -10.36
N ARG A 574 4.67 -15.06 -10.47
CA ARG A 574 3.51 -14.65 -11.26
C ARG A 574 3.63 -15.10 -12.72
N PHE A 575 4.81 -14.92 -13.32
CA PHE A 575 5.07 -15.37 -14.69
C PHE A 575 4.89 -16.89 -14.86
N GLU A 576 5.30 -17.68 -13.86
CA GLU A 576 5.07 -19.13 -13.82
C GLU A 576 3.58 -19.48 -13.67
N ASP A 577 2.91 -18.87 -12.68
CA ASP A 577 1.50 -19.12 -12.34
C ASP A 577 0.55 -18.76 -13.48
N GLU A 578 0.87 -17.74 -14.28
CA GLU A 578 0.11 -17.32 -15.46
C GLU A 578 0.44 -18.12 -16.74
N GLY A 579 1.25 -19.18 -16.64
CA GLY A 579 1.53 -20.07 -17.77
C GLY A 579 2.63 -19.60 -18.71
N ARG A 580 3.53 -18.73 -18.24
CA ARG A 580 4.74 -18.25 -18.96
C ARG A 580 4.43 -17.57 -20.30
N PRO A 581 3.51 -16.58 -20.34
CA PRO A 581 3.14 -15.91 -21.58
C PRO A 581 4.36 -15.22 -22.21
N ASP A 582 4.72 -15.60 -23.44
CA ASP A 582 5.92 -15.08 -24.11
C ASP A 582 5.91 -13.55 -24.27
N GLU A 583 4.72 -12.97 -24.42
CA GLU A 583 4.50 -11.52 -24.47
C GLU A 583 5.01 -10.79 -23.22
N ASP A 584 5.01 -11.45 -22.04
CA ASP A 584 5.38 -10.85 -20.76
C ASP A 584 6.88 -10.89 -20.47
N ARG A 585 7.65 -11.65 -21.27
CA ARG A 585 9.09 -11.77 -21.07
C ARG A 585 9.84 -10.45 -21.04
N PRO A 586 9.64 -9.49 -21.97
CA PRO A 586 10.39 -8.24 -21.94
C PRO A 586 10.05 -7.38 -20.72
N LEU A 587 8.80 -7.40 -20.26
CA LEU A 587 8.39 -6.71 -19.04
C LEU A 587 9.04 -7.34 -17.81
N VAL A 588 9.05 -8.67 -17.72
CA VAL A 588 9.73 -9.38 -16.63
C VAL A 588 11.23 -9.12 -16.67
N ASP A 589 11.88 -9.22 -17.83
CA ASP A 589 13.31 -8.91 -17.99
C ASP A 589 13.63 -7.48 -17.53
N PHE A 590 12.80 -6.50 -17.91
CA PHE A 590 12.96 -5.11 -17.49
C PHE A 590 12.85 -4.95 -15.97
N ILE A 591 11.84 -5.57 -15.35
CA ILE A 591 11.65 -5.56 -13.90
C ILE A 591 12.85 -6.18 -13.18
N MET A 592 13.33 -7.32 -13.68
CA MET A 592 14.49 -8.02 -13.14
C MET A 592 15.76 -7.15 -13.23
N GLU A 593 16.08 -6.59 -14.40
CA GLU A 593 17.27 -5.76 -14.58
C GLU A 593 17.24 -4.51 -13.68
N GLN A 594 16.11 -3.81 -13.60
CA GLN A 594 15.94 -2.65 -12.73
C GLN A 594 16.03 -3.02 -11.23
N GLY A 595 15.45 -4.15 -10.84
CA GLY A 595 15.52 -4.65 -9.47
C GLY A 595 16.93 -5.07 -9.07
N GLU A 596 17.68 -5.71 -9.96
CA GLU A 596 19.08 -6.02 -9.76
C GLU A 596 19.94 -4.75 -9.57
N GLY A 597 19.67 -3.69 -10.35
CA GLY A 597 20.30 -2.38 -10.17
C GLY A 597 20.00 -1.78 -8.78
N ARG A 598 18.75 -1.85 -8.31
CA ARG A 598 18.36 -1.41 -6.96
C ARG A 598 19.05 -2.22 -5.85
N ILE A 599 19.11 -3.54 -6.00
CA ILE A 599 19.85 -4.44 -5.10
C ILE A 599 21.34 -4.03 -5.05
N GLY A 600 21.95 -3.81 -6.22
CA GLY A 600 23.35 -3.40 -6.34
C GLY A 600 23.64 -2.05 -5.69
N LYS A 601 22.77 -1.05 -5.89
CA LYS A 601 22.85 0.25 -5.22
C LYS A 601 22.76 0.11 -3.69
N ALA A 602 21.86 -0.73 -3.19
CA ALA A 602 21.72 -0.98 -1.76
C ALA A 602 22.95 -1.69 -1.17
N PHE A 603 23.48 -2.73 -1.85
CA PHE A 603 24.73 -3.40 -1.46
C PHE A 603 25.91 -2.43 -1.37
N ARG A 604 26.14 -1.60 -2.40
CA ARG A 604 27.18 -0.54 -2.36
C ARG A 604 26.97 0.37 -1.16
N GLY A 605 25.73 0.85 -0.98
CA GLY A 605 25.38 1.71 0.14
C GLY A 605 25.71 1.11 1.51
N VAL A 606 25.48 -0.18 1.73
CA VAL A 606 25.88 -0.85 2.98
C VAL A 606 27.40 -0.97 3.06
N LEU A 607 28.05 -1.51 2.02
CA LEU A 607 29.50 -1.78 2.02
C LEU A 607 30.35 -0.50 2.13
N ASP A 608 29.89 0.62 1.57
CA ASP A 608 30.56 1.92 1.66
C ASP A 608 30.40 2.56 3.05
N ASN A 609 29.40 2.14 3.84
CA ASN A 609 29.06 2.78 5.11
C ASN A 609 29.17 1.87 6.33
N LEU A 610 29.48 0.58 6.14
CA LEU A 610 29.70 -0.35 7.23
C LEU A 610 30.93 0.11 8.04
N PRO A 611 30.80 0.39 9.36
CA PRO A 611 31.92 0.84 10.19
C PRO A 611 33.07 -0.17 10.22
N ALA A 612 32.75 -1.46 10.25
CA ALA A 612 33.72 -2.54 10.13
C ALA A 612 34.22 -2.68 8.69
N ARG A 613 35.21 -1.86 8.33
CA ARG A 613 35.77 -1.81 6.95
C ARG A 613 36.33 -3.15 6.49
N TRP A 614 36.95 -3.91 7.40
CA TRP A 614 37.45 -5.25 7.09
C TRP A 614 36.33 -6.19 6.64
N ALA A 615 35.15 -6.13 7.27
CA ALA A 615 34.00 -6.96 6.93
C ALA A 615 33.43 -6.55 5.56
N ALA A 616 33.37 -5.24 5.28
CA ALA A 616 32.97 -4.75 3.96
C ALA A 616 33.92 -5.21 2.84
N ILE A 617 35.24 -5.14 3.07
CA ILE A 617 36.25 -5.61 2.11
C ILE A 617 36.11 -7.12 1.90
N LEU A 618 35.89 -7.89 2.97
CA LEU A 618 35.69 -9.32 2.89
C LEU A 618 34.48 -9.69 2.01
N VAL A 619 33.33 -9.03 2.22
CA VAL A 619 32.14 -9.25 1.39
C VAL A 619 32.40 -8.88 -0.08
N ARG A 620 33.13 -7.79 -0.36
CA ARG A 620 33.49 -7.42 -1.73
C ARG A 620 34.28 -8.52 -2.42
N ILE A 621 35.32 -9.04 -1.76
CA ILE A 621 36.16 -10.10 -2.32
C ILE A 621 35.38 -11.39 -2.54
N ILE A 622 34.54 -11.77 -1.57
CA ILE A 622 33.80 -13.03 -1.61
C ILE A 622 32.64 -12.95 -2.62
N ALA A 623 31.73 -11.99 -2.46
CA ALA A 623 30.47 -11.96 -3.20
C ALA A 623 30.53 -11.16 -4.51
N PHE A 624 31.49 -10.23 -4.64
CA PHE A 624 31.52 -9.24 -5.72
C PHE A 624 32.95 -9.01 -6.28
N PRO A 625 33.63 -10.06 -6.79
CA PRO A 625 35.03 -9.94 -7.23
C PRO A 625 35.24 -8.93 -8.37
N GLY A 626 34.25 -8.78 -9.26
CA GLY A 626 34.26 -7.77 -10.34
C GLY A 626 33.60 -6.44 -9.95
N GLY A 627 33.35 -6.19 -8.66
CA GLY A 627 32.52 -5.09 -8.17
C GLY A 627 31.05 -5.47 -8.01
N VAL A 628 30.31 -4.63 -7.28
CA VAL A 628 28.87 -4.80 -7.09
C VAL A 628 28.16 -4.43 -8.41
N PRO A 629 27.37 -5.35 -9.02
CA PRO A 629 26.67 -5.06 -10.26
C PRO A 629 25.70 -3.89 -10.12
N ASP A 630 25.53 -3.11 -11.20
CA ASP A 630 24.57 -2.01 -11.29
C ASP A 630 23.91 -2.01 -12.68
N PRO A 631 23.21 -3.09 -13.06
CA PRO A 631 22.58 -3.16 -14.37
C PRO A 631 21.49 -2.08 -14.49
N VAL A 632 21.44 -1.48 -15.67
CA VAL A 632 20.35 -0.60 -16.11
C VAL A 632 19.73 -1.25 -17.33
N ALA A 633 18.40 -1.23 -17.41
CA ALA A 633 17.71 -1.76 -18.58
C ALA A 633 18.12 -1.02 -19.84
N SER A 634 18.39 -1.75 -20.92
CA SER A 634 18.75 -1.13 -22.20
C SER A 634 17.59 -0.30 -22.75
N ASP A 635 17.89 0.79 -23.48
CA ASP A 635 16.87 1.64 -24.11
C ASP A 635 15.94 0.82 -25.01
N ARG A 636 16.47 -0.17 -25.74
CA ARG A 636 15.67 -1.09 -26.55
C ARG A 636 14.61 -1.84 -25.72
N LEU A 637 14.99 -2.36 -24.55
CA LEU A 637 14.08 -3.07 -23.66
C LEU A 637 13.05 -2.10 -23.06
N THR A 638 13.48 -0.93 -22.62
CA THR A 638 12.62 0.15 -22.14
C THR A 638 11.57 0.54 -23.17
N ILE A 639 11.98 0.78 -24.42
CA ILE A 639 11.10 1.07 -25.55
C ILE A 639 10.12 -0.08 -25.80
N GLN A 640 10.60 -1.33 -25.74
CA GLN A 640 9.75 -2.49 -25.93
C GLN A 640 8.65 -2.55 -24.88
N VAL A 641 8.97 -2.32 -23.61
CA VAL A 641 8.02 -2.32 -22.49
C VAL A 641 7.03 -1.16 -22.58
N ALA A 642 7.50 0.05 -22.87
CA ALA A 642 6.63 1.22 -23.04
C ALA A 642 5.58 1.01 -24.15
N ASN A 643 6.01 0.39 -25.27
CA ASN A 643 5.12 0.09 -26.38
C ASN A 643 4.02 -0.93 -26.05
N MET A 644 4.18 -1.76 -25.03
CA MET A 644 3.16 -2.73 -24.60
C MET A 644 1.89 -2.02 -24.10
N LEU A 645 2.06 -0.89 -23.40
CA LEU A 645 0.94 -0.10 -22.89
C LEU A 645 0.22 0.71 -23.98
N MET A 646 0.90 1.00 -25.08
CA MET A 646 0.40 1.83 -26.17
C MET A 646 -0.32 1.05 -27.28
N LYS A 647 -0.49 -0.26 -27.12
CA LYS A 647 -1.13 -1.15 -28.10
C LYS A 647 -2.18 -2.03 -27.43
N PRO A 648 -3.32 -2.29 -28.10
CA PRO A 648 -4.22 -3.35 -27.68
C PRO A 648 -3.47 -4.69 -27.69
N GLY A 649 -3.64 -5.49 -26.65
CA GLY A 649 -2.97 -6.79 -26.55
C GLY A 649 -3.29 -7.49 -25.23
N ALA A 650 -3.15 -8.82 -25.23
CA ALA A 650 -3.49 -9.65 -24.07
C ALA A 650 -2.64 -9.29 -22.84
N GLN A 651 -1.38 -8.92 -23.04
CA GLN A 651 -0.50 -8.40 -21.98
C GLN A 651 -1.04 -7.14 -21.30
N ARG A 652 -1.54 -6.16 -22.06
CA ARG A 652 -2.13 -4.95 -21.49
C ARG A 652 -3.34 -5.29 -20.62
N GLU A 653 -4.18 -6.22 -21.06
CA GLU A 653 -5.32 -6.69 -20.29
C GLU A 653 -4.90 -7.46 -19.02
N ARG A 654 -3.92 -8.37 -19.11
CA ARG A 654 -3.36 -9.09 -17.94
C ARG A 654 -2.69 -8.19 -16.92
N LEU A 655 -2.13 -7.06 -17.34
CA LEU A 655 -1.48 -6.10 -16.45
C LEU A 655 -2.50 -5.31 -15.62
N THR A 656 -3.67 -5.07 -16.18
CA THR A 656 -4.72 -4.23 -15.58
C THR A 656 -6.03 -5.00 -15.40
N PRO A 657 -6.01 -6.19 -14.77
CA PRO A 657 -7.20 -7.03 -14.68
C PRO A 657 -8.22 -6.36 -13.75
N ASP A 658 -9.49 -6.54 -14.10
CA ASP A 658 -10.64 -6.24 -13.23
C ASP A 658 -10.76 -4.78 -12.75
N LEU A 659 -10.13 -3.84 -13.47
CA LEU A 659 -10.40 -2.42 -13.26
C LEU A 659 -11.85 -2.10 -13.62
N TYR A 660 -12.43 -1.12 -12.93
CA TYR A 660 -13.67 -0.50 -13.33
C TYR A 660 -13.36 0.64 -14.29
N LEU A 661 -13.90 0.60 -15.51
CA LEU A 661 -13.58 1.55 -16.58
C LEU A 661 -14.75 2.51 -16.87
N GLY A 662 -15.78 2.50 -16.03
CA GLY A 662 -16.96 3.34 -16.17
C GLY A 662 -18.16 2.62 -16.77
N GLU A 663 -18.23 1.29 -16.65
CA GLU A 663 -19.36 0.49 -17.09
C GLU A 663 -20.65 0.92 -16.36
N GLY A 664 -21.64 1.42 -17.09
CA GLY A 664 -22.89 1.94 -16.51
C GLY A 664 -23.01 3.46 -16.47
N HIS A 665 -21.90 4.19 -16.67
CA HIS A 665 -21.94 5.65 -16.85
C HIS A 665 -22.01 6.02 -18.34
N ALA A 666 -22.90 6.97 -18.66
CA ALA A 666 -22.98 7.54 -20.00
C ALA A 666 -21.69 8.31 -20.33
N GLU A 667 -21.23 9.13 -19.38
CA GLU A 667 -20.03 9.95 -19.47
C GLU A 667 -19.05 9.51 -18.36
N HIS A 668 -17.91 8.94 -18.75
CA HIS A 668 -16.85 8.55 -17.82
C HIS A 668 -15.49 8.77 -18.48
N PRO A 669 -14.53 9.46 -17.83
CA PRO A 669 -13.37 9.96 -18.53
C PRO A 669 -12.37 8.85 -18.92
N LEU A 670 -12.32 7.73 -18.19
CA LEU A 670 -11.55 6.55 -18.61
C LEU A 670 -12.23 5.79 -19.76
N LYS A 671 -13.57 5.77 -19.81
CA LYS A 671 -14.31 5.14 -20.90
C LYS A 671 -14.08 5.88 -22.21
N ASP A 672 -14.13 7.21 -22.16
CA ASP A 672 -13.79 8.09 -23.28
C ASP A 672 -12.34 7.88 -23.77
N LEU A 673 -11.41 7.71 -22.83
CA LEU A 673 -10.01 7.45 -23.14
C LEU A 673 -9.81 6.09 -23.82
N GLU A 674 -10.44 5.03 -23.33
CA GLU A 674 -10.37 3.69 -23.94
C GLU A 674 -11.04 3.68 -25.32
N GLU A 675 -12.15 4.39 -25.49
CA GLU A 675 -12.79 4.57 -26.80
C GLU A 675 -11.84 5.28 -27.79
N ALA A 676 -11.24 6.40 -27.38
CA ALA A 676 -10.25 7.11 -28.19
C ALA A 676 -9.06 6.22 -28.54
N PHE A 677 -8.54 5.46 -27.57
CA PHE A 677 -7.43 4.55 -27.76
C PHE A 677 -7.72 3.48 -28.82
N ARG A 678 -8.91 2.87 -28.76
CA ARG A 678 -9.37 1.90 -29.75
C ARG A 678 -9.46 2.54 -31.14
N LEU A 679 -10.18 3.66 -31.25
CA LEU A 679 -10.40 4.35 -32.52
C LEU A 679 -9.08 4.83 -33.16
N VAL A 680 -8.19 5.45 -32.37
CA VAL A 680 -6.86 5.89 -32.84
C VAL A 680 -6.03 4.71 -33.32
N THR A 681 -6.11 3.55 -32.66
CA THR A 681 -5.40 2.36 -33.10
C THR A 681 -5.96 1.81 -34.42
N GLU A 682 -7.29 1.79 -34.58
CA GLU A 682 -7.96 1.33 -35.80
C GLU A 682 -7.65 2.22 -37.01
N VAL A 683 -7.60 3.55 -36.83
CA VAL A 683 -7.37 4.49 -37.94
C VAL A 683 -5.88 4.76 -38.22
N ALA A 684 -4.96 4.24 -37.41
CA ALA A 684 -3.52 4.48 -37.57
C ALA A 684 -2.97 4.15 -38.99
N PRO A 685 -3.40 3.08 -39.68
CA PRO A 685 -3.02 2.84 -41.07
C PRO A 685 -3.53 3.91 -42.04
N LEU A 686 -4.73 4.46 -41.80
CA LEU A 686 -5.33 5.52 -42.60
C LEU A 686 -4.58 6.85 -42.43
N GLU A 687 -4.22 7.18 -41.18
CA GLU A 687 -3.39 8.36 -40.90
C GLU A 687 -1.97 8.21 -41.48
N LYS A 688 -1.44 6.99 -41.54
CA LYS A 688 -0.19 6.70 -42.26
C LYS A 688 -0.33 7.00 -43.77
N LYS A 689 -1.39 6.51 -44.43
CA LYS A 689 -1.66 6.84 -45.85
C LYS A 689 -1.74 8.34 -46.09
N MET A 690 -2.47 9.05 -45.22
CA MET A 690 -2.59 10.51 -45.27
C MET A 690 -1.23 11.22 -45.14
N ARG A 691 -0.37 10.78 -44.20
CA ARG A 691 1.00 11.33 -44.04
C ARG A 691 1.88 11.08 -45.25
N GLU A 692 1.83 9.87 -45.82
CA GLU A 692 2.59 9.50 -47.03
C GLU A 692 2.14 10.34 -48.24
N ALA A 693 0.83 10.62 -48.34
CA ALA A 693 0.27 11.52 -49.33
C ALA A 693 0.51 13.02 -49.03
N LYS A 694 1.08 13.36 -47.87
CA LYS A 694 1.27 14.74 -47.37
C LYS A 694 -0.03 15.54 -47.28
N ILE A 695 -1.16 14.90 -46.98
CA ILE A 695 -2.47 15.52 -46.80
C ILE A 695 -2.92 15.35 -45.34
N SER A 696 -3.02 16.43 -44.58
CA SER A 696 -3.49 16.41 -43.18
C SER A 696 -5.01 16.56 -43.03
N ASP A 697 -5.64 17.22 -44.01
CA ASP A 697 -7.07 17.51 -44.05
C ASP A 697 -7.85 16.29 -44.57
N VAL A 698 -8.86 15.86 -43.81
CA VAL A 698 -9.60 14.62 -44.12
C VAL A 698 -10.50 14.79 -45.34
N ALA A 699 -11.07 15.99 -45.56
CA ALA A 699 -11.91 16.26 -46.72
C ALA A 699 -11.09 16.23 -48.01
N ARG A 700 -9.91 16.87 -48.01
CA ARG A 700 -8.96 16.80 -49.13
C ARG A 700 -8.45 15.39 -49.38
N ALA A 701 -8.19 14.61 -48.34
CA ALA A 701 -7.77 13.21 -48.51
C ALA A 701 -8.86 12.35 -49.16
N ARG A 702 -10.13 12.66 -48.88
CA ARG A 702 -11.28 12.04 -49.56
C ARG A 702 -11.38 12.50 -51.01
N GLU A 703 -11.30 13.80 -51.28
CA GLU A 703 -11.37 14.35 -52.64
C GLU A 703 -10.23 13.82 -53.53
N ALA A 704 -9.03 13.66 -52.97
CA ALA A 704 -7.86 13.11 -53.65
C ALA A 704 -7.88 11.58 -53.80
N GLY A 705 -8.93 10.90 -53.34
CA GLY A 705 -9.06 9.43 -53.40
C GLY A 705 -8.11 8.66 -52.48
N VAL A 706 -7.43 9.34 -51.55
CA VAL A 706 -6.55 8.71 -50.54
C VAL A 706 -7.37 7.96 -49.49
N LEU A 707 -8.58 8.46 -49.19
CA LEU A 707 -9.55 7.84 -48.29
C LEU A 707 -10.92 7.70 -48.96
N SER A 708 -11.60 6.59 -48.71
CA SER A 708 -13.04 6.44 -48.98
C SER A 708 -13.89 7.29 -48.02
N ALA A 709 -15.19 7.47 -48.33
CA ALA A 709 -16.11 8.20 -47.45
C ALA A 709 -16.23 7.56 -46.05
N GLY A 710 -16.26 6.23 -45.96
CA GLY A 710 -16.30 5.51 -44.69
C GLY A 710 -14.98 5.58 -43.91
N GLU A 711 -13.83 5.57 -44.59
CA GLU A 711 -12.53 5.80 -43.95
C GLU A 711 -12.40 7.23 -43.42
N ALA A 712 -12.83 8.23 -44.21
CA ALA A 712 -12.86 9.63 -43.79
C ALA A 712 -13.75 9.84 -42.56
N TYR A 713 -14.94 9.23 -42.53
CA TYR A 713 -15.82 9.26 -41.36
C TYR A 713 -15.13 8.70 -40.11
N ARG A 714 -14.50 7.51 -40.20
CA ARG A 714 -13.79 6.90 -39.06
C ARG A 714 -12.65 7.77 -38.53
N VAL A 715 -11.87 8.40 -39.42
CA VAL A 715 -10.79 9.31 -39.02
C VAL A 715 -11.35 10.55 -38.31
N LEU A 716 -12.44 11.13 -38.82
CA LEU A 716 -13.10 12.28 -38.18
C LEU A 716 -13.64 11.91 -36.79
N THR A 717 -14.32 10.76 -36.67
CA THR A 717 -14.80 10.25 -35.38
C THR A 717 -13.65 10.07 -34.40
N ALA A 718 -12.55 9.44 -34.81
CA ALA A 718 -11.37 9.27 -33.95
C ALA A 718 -10.82 10.62 -33.46
N ARG A 719 -10.66 11.61 -34.36
CA ARG A 719 -10.18 12.95 -34.01
C ARG A 719 -11.11 13.67 -33.02
N GLN A 720 -12.43 13.58 -33.22
CA GLN A 720 -13.42 14.17 -32.30
C GLN A 720 -13.35 13.53 -30.89
N THR A 721 -13.20 12.21 -30.82
CA THR A 721 -13.04 11.52 -29.53
C THR A 721 -11.72 11.92 -28.85
N VAL A 722 -10.62 12.08 -29.60
CA VAL A 722 -9.35 12.59 -29.06
C VAL A 722 -9.51 14.01 -28.49
N GLU A 723 -10.22 14.90 -29.19
CA GLU A 723 -10.48 16.26 -28.71
C GLU A 723 -11.22 16.24 -27.36
N ARG A 724 -12.22 15.37 -27.20
CA ARG A 724 -12.94 15.17 -25.94
C ARG A 724 -12.03 14.70 -24.81
N VAL A 725 -11.14 13.75 -25.08
CA VAL A 725 -10.16 13.22 -24.10
C VAL A 725 -9.12 14.26 -23.70
N VAL A 726 -8.63 15.05 -24.65
CA VAL A 726 -7.61 16.09 -24.41
C VAL A 726 -8.19 17.31 -23.70
N ALA A 727 -9.49 17.57 -23.88
CA ALA A 727 -10.15 18.69 -23.23
C ALA A 727 -10.04 18.60 -21.69
N VAL A 728 -9.89 19.77 -21.09
CA VAL A 728 -9.95 19.97 -19.63
C VAL A 728 -11.23 20.73 -19.29
N ASP A 729 -11.61 20.68 -18.03
CA ASP A 729 -12.81 21.35 -17.54
C ASP A 729 -12.54 22.83 -17.25
N SER A 730 -13.61 23.62 -17.32
CA SER A 730 -13.61 25.03 -16.98
C SER A 730 -14.93 25.36 -16.30
N PHE A 731 -14.89 26.19 -15.26
CA PHE A 731 -16.04 26.55 -14.47
C PHE A 731 -16.28 28.06 -14.53
N PRO A 732 -17.55 28.52 -14.49
CA PRO A 732 -17.86 29.93 -14.26
C PRO A 732 -17.15 30.45 -13.00
N MET A 733 -16.64 31.69 -13.05
CA MET A 733 -15.80 32.23 -11.98
C MET A 733 -16.55 32.29 -10.63
N GLU A 734 -17.84 32.59 -10.69
CA GLU A 734 -18.78 32.66 -9.58
C GLU A 734 -19.04 31.30 -8.91
N GLU A 735 -18.89 30.19 -9.62
CA GLU A 735 -19.02 28.84 -9.05
C GLU A 735 -17.74 28.44 -8.29
N VAL A 736 -16.59 28.98 -8.69
CA VAL A 736 -15.28 28.66 -8.08
C VAL A 736 -14.98 29.56 -6.89
N SER A 737 -15.35 30.85 -6.95
CA SER A 737 -14.96 31.82 -5.94
C SER A 737 -16.12 32.73 -5.52
N PRO A 738 -16.41 32.84 -4.22
CA PRO A 738 -17.36 33.83 -3.72
C PRO A 738 -16.90 35.28 -3.94
N LEU A 739 -15.64 35.49 -4.35
CA LEU A 739 -15.06 36.80 -4.64
C LEU A 739 -15.12 37.18 -6.12
N ALA A 740 -15.75 36.36 -6.98
CA ALA A 740 -15.81 36.58 -8.43
C ALA A 740 -16.29 37.99 -8.83
N ALA A 741 -17.20 38.57 -8.04
CA ALA A 741 -17.74 39.91 -8.26
C ALA A 741 -16.67 41.01 -8.35
N GLN A 742 -15.48 40.84 -7.73
CA GLN A 742 -14.40 41.83 -7.78
C GLN A 742 -13.81 42.00 -9.19
N HIS A 743 -13.96 41.00 -10.05
CA HIS A 743 -13.45 40.99 -11.42
C HIS A 743 -14.51 41.41 -12.46
N GLN A 744 -15.77 41.57 -12.05
CA GLN A 744 -16.79 42.15 -12.91
C GLN A 744 -16.45 43.63 -13.13
N LYS A 745 -16.14 44.00 -14.37
CA LYS A 745 -15.92 45.42 -14.73
C LYS A 745 -17.18 46.20 -14.34
N LYS A 746 -17.06 47.14 -13.39
CA LYS A 746 -18.09 48.15 -13.14
C LYS A 746 -18.34 48.86 -14.46
N THR A 747 -19.46 48.57 -15.13
CA THR A 747 -19.89 49.34 -16.29
C THR A 747 -19.91 50.81 -15.87
N PRO A 748 -19.16 51.71 -16.53
CA PRO A 748 -19.16 53.11 -16.12
C PRO A 748 -20.61 53.60 -16.17
N ALA A 749 -21.09 54.13 -15.04
CA ALA A 749 -22.43 54.67 -14.94
C ALA A 749 -22.65 55.62 -16.13
N LYS A 750 -23.69 55.35 -16.93
CA LYS A 750 -24.11 56.26 -18.00
C LYS A 750 -24.20 57.66 -17.39
N LYS A 751 -23.34 58.58 -17.81
CA LYS A 751 -23.44 60.00 -17.44
C LYS A 751 -24.88 60.44 -17.71
N PRO A 752 -25.56 61.11 -16.77
CA PRO A 752 -26.89 61.65 -17.05
C PRO A 752 -26.79 62.56 -18.28
N ALA A 753 -27.69 62.36 -19.24
CA ALA A 753 -27.70 63.11 -20.48
C ALA A 753 -27.68 64.62 -20.18
N ARG A 754 -26.69 65.34 -20.72
CA ARG A 754 -26.67 66.81 -20.70
C ARG A 754 -27.99 67.28 -21.33
N ARG A 755 -28.81 68.01 -20.56
CA ARG A 755 -29.99 68.72 -21.08
C ARG A 755 -29.55 69.59 -22.27
N ALA A 756 -30.20 69.39 -23.42
CA ALA A 756 -30.00 70.23 -24.59
C ALA A 756 -30.46 71.68 -24.30
N PRO A 757 -29.77 72.70 -24.82
CA PRO A 757 -30.18 74.09 -24.65
C PRO A 757 -31.44 74.41 -25.48
N PRO A 758 -32.26 75.40 -25.07
CA PRO A 758 -33.55 75.68 -25.71
C PRO A 758 -33.37 76.25 -27.12
N ARG A 759 -34.18 75.76 -28.06
CA ARG A 759 -34.23 76.23 -29.46
C ARG A 759 -34.65 77.71 -29.51
N LYS A 760 -33.86 78.53 -30.21
CA LYS A 760 -34.23 79.90 -30.62
C LYS A 760 -35.42 79.86 -31.59
N LYS A 761 -36.45 80.66 -31.32
CA LYS A 761 -37.56 80.96 -32.23
C LYS A 761 -37.05 81.85 -33.36
N SER A 762 -37.28 81.48 -34.62
CA SER A 762 -37.17 82.37 -35.77
C SER A 762 -38.45 83.21 -35.86
N VAL A 763 -38.26 84.52 -35.99
CA VAL A 763 -39.29 85.53 -36.24
C VAL A 763 -39.08 86.07 -37.64
N SER A 764 -40.20 86.48 -38.25
CA SER A 764 -40.38 87.17 -39.53
C SER A 764 -40.66 86.22 -40.71
N GLU A 765 -41.68 86.44 -41.53
CA GLU A 765 -42.40 87.68 -41.83
C GLU A 765 -43.82 87.38 -42.32
N ALA A 766 -44.73 88.30 -42.02
CA ALA A 766 -46.06 88.36 -42.61
C ALA A 766 -46.08 89.47 -43.67
N ALA A 767 -46.93 89.22 -44.67
CA ALA A 767 -47.60 90.16 -45.58
C ALA A 767 -47.10 90.17 -47.05
N GLU A 768 -48.10 89.94 -47.90
CA GLU A 768 -48.19 90.00 -49.38
C GLU A 768 -47.66 88.82 -50.20
#